data_AF-A0A6A7N8F6-F1
#
_entry.id   AF-A0A6A7N8F6-F1
#
_cell.length_a   1.000
_cell.length_b   1.000
_cell.length_c   1.000
_cell.angle_alpha   90.00
_cell.angle_beta   90.00
_cell.angle_gamma   90.00
#
_symmetry.space_group_name_H-M   'P 1'
#
loop_
_entity.id
_entity.type
_entity.pdbx_description
1 polymer ?
#
loop_
_entity_poly.entity_id
_entity_poly.type
_entity_poly.pdbx_seq_one_letter_code
_entity_poly.pdbx_strand_id
1 'polypeptide(L)'
;MSGIFLTLRMLQLFLLQLGKPMPALLRFSIFPTLLFGLSQLAHAATFPTEVIFEAEPGTAPTLWVSTNNPALEPSTQYLVVTGKPDQKEASASSADELTYTIDVKSAGTHKIWLRVLAAADWSNSFHLAIDDGSNYTRYWVNTFSPDWQWFSIAAKDLTAGQHKLKIKYAKSGMGLDRLLVTKRMDFVPRGLGENPTVYNSIPANPYPAPTILPPAEHPRLFVRSTDLPLLRELETESNTAPGVEYTQLKAAWRRLRDNAAANPNGVLPTQPTPPTDPNKVQKALDSYCVGTARPAIQAKALSYLVDSNTTSGQQAINMMNAYWEVCKSPDSRTIGEGITLMAMVYDWAYPLLSTEQKTAFIERFMALAPQMEFGFADASKQGAVVGHGSEAQLMRDQLSAGVAFYDEAPQIYQITAGRFFQDFVAPRNFTYAAGAHHQGDSYGAYRYSWDMFASWIFRRMGAGDVFDASQQSVPYQWLYIRRPDGQLMRDGDSYQSVYTKFLTYWTEPNAYMLPGSYYNDPYIKHEFAQQLSALGSADSLKSNDIWQVLFSNPRQNATPPKALPLSRYFADPAGLMVARTGWTDSVVAQQNSPVAIATMKVGSVRFANHQHLDSGHFQLYYKGPLAIDSGLYEGKTSDGKTDLNYGSPHDWNYHKRTIAHNAMLVFDRAETFATADSNDGGQRFVVPEPATLTALLAPQNGYINGSSQDSHIGPDSDTPDYSYLKGDIAKAYTSKVVNYTRSFVFLNLKDKQHPAALIVLDKIKSYSSGMKKTWLLHSEQEPTIVGDTVTILRNTKGYNGKLINRTILPVGASISKVGGKGNEFSAYSRSTGTNINYPISVSDATASNEPGAWRVEVSPATDAEADVFLNTMQVMDADSAQPALATAAIASDELNGVQIGNRAVLFAKTQDYIASKAGFILPTSQSAVRVLVSDLAAGYWSINKDNVPGGVQYEVKSGQGVLYFDAGTGGKYTLSRADTRTLPAPPPLQSLPLPN
;
A
#
# COMPACT_ATOMS: atom_id res chain seq x y z
N MET A 1 -5.54 6.62 -54.05
CA MET A 1 -4.88 7.90 -54.37
C MET A 1 -3.39 7.70 -54.08
N SER A 2 -2.49 7.28 -54.98
CA SER A 2 -2.42 7.15 -56.46
C SER A 2 -1.42 8.15 -57.07
N GLY A 3 -0.25 7.66 -57.50
CA GLY A 3 0.78 8.34 -58.31
C GLY A 3 2.08 7.49 -58.34
N ILE A 4 2.56 6.88 -59.44
CA ILE A 4 3.09 7.43 -60.74
C ILE A 4 4.55 7.93 -60.55
N PHE A 5 5.60 7.47 -61.24
CA PHE A 5 5.82 6.50 -62.36
C PHE A 5 7.36 6.25 -62.56
N LEU A 6 7.98 5.37 -63.39
CA LEU A 6 7.59 4.28 -64.33
C LEU A 6 8.85 3.46 -64.80
N THR A 7 8.79 2.11 -64.87
CA THR A 7 9.68 1.17 -65.66
C THR A 7 11.19 1.03 -65.29
N LEU A 8 11.99 0.03 -65.75
CA LEU A 8 11.86 -0.92 -66.90
C LEU A 8 12.64 -2.28 -66.75
N ARG A 9 11.94 -3.44 -66.90
CA ARG A 9 12.40 -4.84 -67.26
C ARG A 9 13.46 -5.58 -66.39
N MET A 10 13.23 -6.82 -65.89
CA MET A 10 13.21 -8.19 -66.53
C MET A 10 14.62 -8.73 -66.93
N LEU A 11 15.01 -10.02 -66.78
CA LEU A 11 14.31 -11.26 -66.36
C LEU A 11 15.28 -12.38 -65.84
N GLN A 12 14.94 -12.97 -64.67
CA GLN A 12 15.10 -14.35 -64.12
C GLN A 12 16.05 -15.49 -64.65
N LEU A 13 16.51 -16.31 -63.67
CA LEU A 13 16.69 -17.80 -63.59
C LEU A 13 17.97 -18.58 -64.08
N PHE A 14 18.70 -19.13 -63.08
CA PHE A 14 19.05 -20.57 -62.82
C PHE A 14 20.25 -21.37 -63.45
N LEU A 15 20.64 -22.42 -62.69
CA LEU A 15 21.41 -23.67 -63.01
C LEU A 15 22.97 -23.71 -63.18
N LEU A 16 23.65 -23.99 -62.06
CA LEU A 16 24.47 -25.21 -61.74
C LEU A 16 25.73 -25.68 -62.52
N GLN A 17 26.79 -25.90 -61.72
CA GLN A 17 27.80 -27.02 -61.71
C GLN A 17 29.06 -27.02 -62.61
N LEU A 18 30.04 -27.88 -62.20
CA LEU A 18 31.44 -28.08 -62.67
C LEU A 18 32.42 -26.94 -62.30
N GLY A 19 33.70 -27.16 -61.93
CA GLY A 19 34.48 -28.38 -61.65
C GLY A 19 35.89 -28.05 -61.10
N LYS A 20 36.50 -28.92 -60.28
CA LYS A 20 37.89 -28.81 -59.70
C LYS A 20 38.96 -29.27 -60.73
N PRO A 21 40.31 -29.00 -60.62
CA PRO A 21 41.11 -28.94 -59.38
C PRO A 21 42.33 -27.98 -59.28
N MET A 22 43.09 -28.14 -58.17
CA MET A 22 44.45 -27.65 -57.82
C MET A 22 45.57 -28.20 -58.76
N PRO A 23 46.82 -27.64 -58.83
CA PRO A 23 47.77 -27.46 -57.71
C PRO A 23 48.67 -26.17 -57.76
N ALA A 24 49.80 -26.17 -57.03
CA ALA A 24 50.62 -24.99 -56.69
C ALA A 24 52.13 -25.17 -57.03
N LEU A 25 52.92 -24.08 -57.00
CA LEU A 25 54.26 -23.94 -56.36
C LEU A 25 55.14 -22.77 -56.91
N LEU A 26 55.96 -22.20 -56.00
CA LEU A 26 57.20 -21.39 -56.17
C LEU A 26 57.23 -19.99 -56.84
N ARG A 27 57.65 -19.00 -56.02
CA ARG A 27 58.75 -18.00 -56.16
C ARG A 27 59.27 -17.67 -57.59
N PHE A 28 59.55 -16.42 -57.98
CA PHE A 28 60.31 -15.37 -57.24
C PHE A 28 59.95 -13.93 -57.68
N SER A 29 60.58 -12.93 -57.04
CA SER A 29 60.33 -11.48 -57.16
C SER A 29 60.84 -10.80 -58.44
N ILE A 30 60.23 -9.66 -58.80
CA ILE A 30 60.88 -8.38 -59.17
C ILE A 30 59.84 -7.25 -59.07
N PHE A 31 60.24 -6.05 -58.60
CA PHE A 31 59.42 -4.83 -58.54
C PHE A 31 59.44 -4.06 -59.87
N PRO A 32 58.42 -3.23 -60.16
CA PRO A 32 58.64 -1.80 -59.98
C PRO A 32 57.50 -1.07 -59.23
N THR A 33 57.85 0.06 -58.63
CA THR A 33 57.03 0.85 -57.70
C THR A 33 56.28 1.98 -58.40
N LEU A 34 55.07 2.29 -57.92
CA LEU A 34 54.31 3.56 -57.81
C LEU A 34 52.81 3.25 -58.01
N LEU A 35 51.84 3.89 -57.35
CA LEU A 35 51.88 5.08 -56.50
C LEU A 35 50.76 4.97 -55.44
N PHE A 36 51.09 4.84 -54.15
CA PHE A 36 50.12 4.91 -53.06
C PHE A 36 50.28 6.23 -52.31
N GLY A 37 49.20 7.02 -52.24
CA GLY A 37 49.14 8.19 -51.38
C GLY A 37 49.00 7.75 -49.92
N LEU A 38 50.07 7.88 -49.15
CA LEU A 38 50.05 7.64 -47.69
C LEU A 38 49.28 8.78 -47.00
N SER A 39 47.98 8.58 -46.76
CA SER A 39 47.35 9.21 -45.60
C SER A 39 47.98 8.62 -44.34
N GLN A 40 48.31 9.47 -43.37
CA GLN A 40 48.88 9.00 -42.11
C GLN A 40 47.86 8.09 -41.39
N LEU A 41 48.35 6.98 -40.83
CA LEU A 41 47.54 6.09 -40.00
C LEU A 41 47.06 6.88 -38.78
N ALA A 42 45.74 7.03 -38.64
CA ALA A 42 45.16 7.51 -37.41
C ALA A 42 45.46 6.51 -36.27
N HIS A 43 45.50 7.01 -35.03
CA HIS A 43 45.40 6.16 -33.84
C HIS A 43 44.16 5.29 -34.00
N ALA A 44 44.30 3.96 -33.91
CA ALA A 44 43.25 3.03 -34.35
C ALA A 44 43.30 1.70 -33.57
N ALA A 45 43.07 1.78 -32.26
CA ALA A 45 43.07 0.62 -31.36
C ALA A 45 41.63 0.18 -31.03
N THR A 46 41.42 -1.12 -30.82
CA THR A 46 40.08 -1.70 -30.55
C THR A 46 39.99 -2.23 -29.12
N PHE A 47 38.91 -1.90 -28.41
CA PHE A 47 38.66 -2.39 -27.04
C PHE A 47 37.17 -2.70 -26.80
N PRO A 48 36.84 -3.73 -26.02
CA PRO A 48 35.45 -4.07 -25.70
C PRO A 48 34.87 -3.15 -24.61
N THR A 49 33.55 -3.05 -24.58
CA THR A 49 32.82 -2.54 -23.40
C THR A 49 33.13 -3.36 -22.15
N GLU A 50 33.01 -2.73 -20.98
CA GLU A 50 33.26 -3.30 -19.64
C GLU A 50 34.74 -3.63 -19.31
N VAL A 51 35.70 -3.03 -20.03
CA VAL A 51 37.15 -3.22 -19.80
C VAL A 51 37.87 -1.87 -19.75
N ILE A 52 38.76 -1.70 -18.77
CA ILE A 52 39.70 -0.56 -18.69
C ILE A 52 40.71 -0.68 -19.83
N PHE A 53 40.91 0.40 -20.57
CA PHE A 53 41.79 0.44 -21.73
C PHE A 53 42.79 1.59 -21.61
N GLU A 54 44.09 1.31 -21.80
CA GLU A 54 45.14 2.32 -21.89
C GLU A 54 44.90 3.21 -23.14
N ALA A 55 45.24 4.49 -23.09
CA ALA A 55 44.94 5.46 -24.15
C ALA A 55 46.01 5.51 -25.25
N GLU A 56 47.23 5.04 -24.97
CA GLU A 56 48.41 5.03 -25.85
C GLU A 56 48.75 3.75 -26.66
N PRO A 57 47.85 2.77 -26.93
CA PRO A 57 48.20 1.57 -27.70
C PRO A 57 48.31 1.86 -29.20
N GLY A 58 49.45 2.43 -29.60
CA GLY A 58 49.80 2.75 -30.98
C GLY A 58 50.74 3.95 -31.10
N THR A 59 51.08 4.32 -32.33
CA THR A 59 51.80 5.57 -32.59
C THR A 59 50.82 6.74 -32.50
N ALA A 60 50.98 7.59 -31.48
CA ALA A 60 50.12 8.74 -31.27
C ALA A 60 50.22 9.79 -32.42
N PRO A 61 49.14 10.53 -32.75
CA PRO A 61 49.15 11.58 -33.76
C PRO A 61 50.02 12.78 -33.35
N THR A 62 50.46 13.58 -34.34
CA THR A 62 51.65 14.46 -34.24
C THR A 62 51.76 15.39 -33.02
N LEU A 63 50.65 15.89 -32.46
CA LEU A 63 50.66 16.76 -31.26
C LEU A 63 50.32 16.05 -29.94
N TRP A 64 49.85 14.80 -30.00
CA TRP A 64 49.70 13.92 -28.83
C TRP A 64 50.99 13.13 -28.64
N VAL A 65 51.67 13.34 -27.51
CA VAL A 65 52.93 12.66 -27.20
C VAL A 65 52.68 11.65 -26.10
N SER A 66 53.01 10.37 -26.34
CA SER A 66 53.11 9.38 -25.26
C SER A 66 54.33 9.71 -24.41
N THR A 67 54.11 9.87 -23.11
CA THR A 67 55.13 10.25 -22.12
C THR A 67 54.86 9.53 -20.80
N ASN A 68 55.79 9.60 -19.86
CA ASN A 68 55.54 9.30 -18.46
C ASN A 68 55.93 10.50 -17.58
N ASN A 69 55.47 10.49 -16.32
CA ASN A 69 55.96 11.41 -15.30
C ASN A 69 56.20 10.61 -14.01
N PRO A 70 57.44 10.14 -13.77
CA PRO A 70 57.74 9.31 -12.62
C PRO A 70 57.56 9.96 -11.25
N ALA A 71 57.37 11.28 -11.19
CA ALA A 71 57.05 12.01 -9.97
C ALA A 71 55.53 12.12 -9.69
N LEU A 72 54.67 11.80 -10.67
CA LEU A 72 53.23 11.65 -10.47
C LEU A 72 52.83 10.18 -10.31
N GLU A 73 53.26 9.32 -11.23
CA GLU A 73 52.91 7.90 -11.21
C GLU A 73 54.01 7.06 -11.91
N PRO A 74 54.93 6.41 -11.16
CA PRO A 74 56.17 5.83 -11.70
C PRO A 74 56.06 4.88 -12.89
N SER A 75 54.96 4.13 -12.99
CA SER A 75 54.74 3.07 -13.98
C SER A 75 53.79 3.45 -15.12
N THR A 76 53.22 4.65 -15.11
CA THR A 76 52.15 5.05 -16.04
C THR A 76 52.70 5.77 -17.26
N GLN A 77 52.41 5.23 -18.45
CA GLN A 77 52.50 5.98 -19.71
C GLN A 77 51.15 6.66 -19.97
N TYR A 78 51.17 7.81 -20.66
CA TYR A 78 49.95 8.54 -20.99
C TYR A 78 50.17 9.47 -22.19
N LEU A 79 49.09 9.81 -22.89
CA LEU A 79 49.10 10.80 -23.96
C LEU A 79 48.96 12.22 -23.40
N VAL A 80 49.84 13.13 -23.80
CA VAL A 80 49.73 14.56 -23.46
C VAL A 80 49.78 15.44 -24.70
N VAL A 81 48.96 16.48 -24.73
CA VAL A 81 48.95 17.48 -25.82
C VAL A 81 50.14 18.42 -25.64
N THR A 82 51.08 18.43 -26.58
CA THR A 82 52.29 19.28 -26.49
C THR A 82 52.16 20.60 -27.28
N GLY A 83 53.07 21.54 -27.03
CA GLY A 83 53.03 22.88 -27.62
C GLY A 83 52.07 23.84 -26.87
N LYS A 84 51.50 24.81 -27.60
CA LYS A 84 50.51 25.79 -27.07
C LYS A 84 49.22 25.92 -27.91
N PRO A 85 48.55 24.84 -28.37
CA PRO A 85 47.24 24.99 -29.01
C PRO A 85 46.13 25.42 -28.03
N ASP A 86 45.30 26.41 -28.44
CA ASP A 86 43.94 26.66 -27.95
C ASP A 86 42.98 26.56 -29.15
N GLN A 87 42.47 25.36 -29.42
CA GLN A 87 41.48 25.13 -30.49
C GLN A 87 40.08 25.24 -29.92
N LYS A 88 39.48 26.43 -30.06
CA LYS A 88 38.15 26.72 -29.51
C LYS A 88 37.06 25.85 -30.12
N GLU A 89 37.13 25.66 -31.44
CA GLU A 89 36.33 24.75 -32.25
C GLU A 89 37.16 23.55 -32.70
N ALA A 90 36.53 22.42 -33.00
CA ALA A 90 37.22 21.25 -33.54
C ALA A 90 37.54 21.44 -35.03
N SER A 91 38.83 21.51 -35.39
CA SER A 91 39.24 21.64 -36.79
C SER A 91 39.03 20.35 -37.60
N ALA A 92 38.83 20.51 -38.92
CA ALA A 92 38.57 19.43 -39.87
C ALA A 92 39.80 18.54 -40.18
N SER A 93 40.96 18.80 -39.56
CA SER A 93 42.15 17.96 -39.70
C SER A 93 41.95 16.61 -38.98
N SER A 94 42.39 15.52 -39.62
CA SER A 94 42.49 14.20 -39.01
C SER A 94 43.86 13.90 -38.37
N ALA A 95 44.89 14.73 -38.63
CA ALA A 95 46.28 14.48 -38.21
C ALA A 95 46.53 14.65 -36.70
N ASP A 96 45.51 15.08 -35.95
CA ASP A 96 45.48 15.32 -34.50
C ASP A 96 44.36 14.52 -33.78
N GLU A 97 43.69 13.62 -34.51
CA GLU A 97 42.52 12.86 -34.04
C GLU A 97 42.93 11.50 -33.45
N LEU A 98 42.71 11.31 -32.15
CA LEU A 98 42.77 9.97 -31.54
C LEU A 98 41.46 9.24 -31.87
N THR A 99 41.54 8.09 -32.53
CA THR A 99 40.37 7.22 -32.76
C THR A 99 40.52 5.88 -32.04
N TYR A 100 39.43 5.41 -31.46
CA TYR A 100 39.33 4.13 -30.78
C TYR A 100 38.06 3.40 -31.24
N THR A 101 38.18 2.12 -31.54
CA THR A 101 37.05 1.26 -31.91
C THR A 101 36.51 0.59 -30.66
N ILE A 102 35.33 1.01 -30.20
CA ILE A 102 34.60 0.35 -29.11
C ILE A 102 33.86 -0.85 -29.70
N ASP A 103 34.11 -2.04 -29.17
CA ASP A 103 33.40 -3.29 -29.49
C ASP A 103 32.26 -3.50 -28.46
N VAL A 104 31.07 -2.99 -28.82
CA VAL A 104 29.88 -2.95 -27.97
C VAL A 104 29.12 -4.28 -28.07
N LYS A 105 29.16 -5.07 -26.99
CA LYS A 105 28.57 -6.43 -26.97
C LYS A 105 27.05 -6.46 -26.93
N SER A 106 26.41 -5.45 -26.36
CA SER A 106 24.95 -5.34 -26.29
C SER A 106 24.53 -3.88 -26.40
N ALA A 107 23.43 -3.61 -27.12
CA ALA A 107 22.91 -2.25 -27.22
C ALA A 107 22.45 -1.69 -25.86
N GLY A 108 22.45 -0.37 -25.74
CA GLY A 108 21.91 0.38 -24.61
C GLY A 108 22.71 1.64 -24.27
N THR A 109 22.30 2.30 -23.19
CA THR A 109 22.97 3.47 -22.64
C THR A 109 24.30 3.08 -22.00
N HIS A 110 25.39 3.73 -22.41
CA HIS A 110 26.73 3.55 -21.89
C HIS A 110 27.30 4.86 -21.36
N LYS A 111 27.94 4.78 -20.19
CA LYS A 111 28.76 5.83 -19.57
C LYS A 111 30.18 5.71 -20.10
N ILE A 112 30.74 6.83 -20.56
CA ILE A 112 32.12 6.89 -21.07
C ILE A 112 32.97 7.68 -20.08
N TRP A 113 34.03 7.04 -19.60
CA TRP A 113 34.98 7.55 -18.62
C TRP A 113 36.36 7.74 -19.26
N LEU A 114 37.06 8.80 -18.86
CA LEU A 114 38.43 9.09 -19.25
C LEU A 114 39.25 9.38 -17.98
N ARG A 115 40.42 8.75 -17.80
CA ARG A 115 41.39 9.12 -16.77
C ARG A 115 42.26 10.24 -17.33
N VAL A 116 42.12 11.44 -16.76
CA VAL A 116 42.68 12.68 -17.30
C VAL A 116 43.51 13.42 -16.26
N LEU A 117 44.50 14.17 -16.76
CA LEU A 117 45.32 15.09 -15.98
C LEU A 117 45.01 16.50 -16.46
N ALA A 118 44.47 17.31 -15.55
CA ALA A 118 43.97 18.67 -15.84
C ALA A 118 44.37 19.62 -14.70
N ALA A 119 45.65 19.97 -14.64
CA ALA A 119 46.25 20.74 -13.55
C ALA A 119 45.77 22.19 -13.45
N ALA A 120 45.28 22.78 -14.54
CA ALA A 120 44.85 24.17 -14.58
C ALA A 120 43.81 24.45 -15.68
N ASP A 121 43.27 25.67 -15.67
CA ASP A 121 42.33 26.18 -16.67
C ASP A 121 42.90 26.12 -18.10
N TRP A 122 44.21 26.30 -18.29
CA TRP A 122 44.88 26.18 -19.58
C TRP A 122 45.09 24.74 -20.07
N SER A 123 44.73 23.72 -19.28
CA SER A 123 44.87 22.29 -19.63
C SER A 123 43.57 21.48 -19.51
N ASN A 124 42.40 22.14 -19.56
CA ASN A 124 41.16 21.57 -19.01
C ASN A 124 40.10 21.08 -20.01
N SER A 125 40.36 21.05 -21.33
CA SER A 125 39.29 20.79 -22.30
C SER A 125 39.73 20.03 -23.55
N PHE A 126 38.81 19.20 -24.04
CA PHE A 126 38.94 18.38 -25.24
C PHE A 126 37.64 18.39 -26.04
N HIS A 127 37.71 17.95 -27.29
CA HIS A 127 36.57 17.73 -28.18
C HIS A 127 36.40 16.21 -28.37
N LEU A 128 35.16 15.71 -28.26
CA LEU A 128 34.85 14.29 -28.44
C LEU A 128 33.64 14.09 -29.37
N ALA A 129 33.74 13.11 -30.26
CA ALA A 129 32.67 12.64 -31.14
C ALA A 129 32.53 11.10 -31.05
N ILE A 130 31.35 10.61 -31.42
CA ILE A 130 31.07 9.18 -31.61
C ILE A 130 30.66 8.96 -33.07
N ASP A 131 31.20 7.90 -33.66
CA ASP A 131 30.99 7.48 -35.05
C ASP A 131 31.31 8.59 -36.06
N ASP A 132 30.67 8.56 -37.22
CA ASP A 132 30.92 9.50 -38.31
C ASP A 132 30.08 10.80 -38.20
N GLY A 133 29.70 11.15 -36.97
CA GLY A 133 29.20 12.47 -36.61
C GLY A 133 30.31 13.52 -36.71
N SER A 134 30.19 14.45 -37.65
CA SER A 134 31.07 15.64 -37.76
C SER A 134 30.92 16.63 -36.60
N ASN A 135 29.87 16.48 -35.79
CA ASN A 135 29.54 17.34 -34.66
C ASN A 135 30.31 16.94 -33.40
N TYR A 136 31.56 17.40 -33.30
CA TYR A 136 32.35 17.32 -32.08
C TYR A 136 31.68 18.10 -30.93
N THR A 137 31.59 17.48 -29.76
CA THR A 137 31.17 18.14 -28.52
C THR A 137 32.40 18.51 -27.70
N ARG A 138 32.55 19.78 -27.33
CA ARG A 138 33.58 20.21 -26.38
C ARG A 138 33.17 19.84 -24.96
N TYR A 139 34.11 19.26 -24.21
CA TYR A 139 33.96 18.96 -22.77
C TYR A 139 35.01 19.74 -21.97
N TRP A 140 34.63 20.13 -20.76
CA TRP A 140 35.48 20.85 -19.82
C TRP A 140 35.60 20.07 -18.50
N VAL A 141 36.83 19.79 -18.11
CA VAL A 141 37.18 19.30 -16.78
C VAL A 141 37.17 20.53 -15.87
N ASN A 142 36.11 20.68 -15.07
CA ASN A 142 35.89 21.87 -14.26
C ASN A 142 36.57 21.80 -12.86
N THR A 143 37.05 20.62 -12.47
CA THR A 143 37.84 20.41 -11.26
C THR A 143 39.31 20.36 -11.66
N PHE A 144 40.09 21.39 -11.33
CA PHE A 144 41.53 21.37 -11.59
C PHE A 144 42.26 20.52 -10.54
N SER A 145 43.16 19.65 -10.99
CA SER A 145 43.88 18.71 -10.14
C SER A 145 45.29 18.44 -10.68
N PRO A 146 46.36 18.58 -9.87
CA PRO A 146 47.70 18.13 -10.25
C PRO A 146 47.82 16.60 -10.26
N ASP A 147 46.85 15.90 -9.65
CA ASP A 147 46.73 14.44 -9.59
C ASP A 147 45.74 13.92 -10.64
N TRP A 148 45.89 12.66 -11.05
CA TRP A 148 44.99 11.97 -11.97
C TRP A 148 43.55 11.90 -11.46
N GLN A 149 42.58 12.21 -12.33
CA GLN A 149 41.15 12.14 -12.02
C GLN A 149 40.37 11.38 -13.10
N TRP A 150 39.30 10.70 -12.70
CA TRP A 150 38.37 10.07 -13.64
C TRP A 150 37.23 11.02 -13.98
N PHE A 151 37.11 11.36 -15.26
CA PHE A 151 36.11 12.27 -15.81
C PHE A 151 35.09 11.51 -16.66
N SER A 152 33.81 11.52 -16.26
CA SER A 152 32.71 10.97 -17.06
C SER A 152 32.12 12.03 -17.99
N ILE A 153 31.96 11.71 -19.27
CA ILE A 153 31.10 12.50 -20.16
C ILE A 153 29.63 12.07 -20.03
N ALA A 154 28.72 12.88 -20.58
CA ALA A 154 27.31 12.53 -20.69
C ALA A 154 27.13 11.20 -21.43
N ALA A 155 26.30 10.32 -20.88
CA ALA A 155 26.06 8.97 -21.39
C ALA A 155 25.53 8.97 -22.84
N LYS A 156 25.77 7.86 -23.56
CA LYS A 156 25.43 7.68 -24.97
C LYS A 156 24.74 6.34 -25.18
N ASP A 157 23.63 6.35 -25.91
CA ASP A 157 23.04 5.11 -26.41
C ASP A 157 23.87 4.58 -27.59
N LEU A 158 24.39 3.37 -27.44
CA LEU A 158 25.20 2.67 -28.45
C LEU A 158 24.44 1.42 -28.91
N THR A 159 24.58 1.07 -30.19
CA THR A 159 24.08 -0.20 -30.73
C THR A 159 25.06 -1.33 -30.45
N ALA A 160 24.64 -2.59 -30.66
CA ALA A 160 25.59 -3.70 -30.66
C ALA A 160 26.42 -3.67 -31.95
N GLY A 161 27.75 -3.76 -31.84
CA GLY A 161 28.68 -3.65 -32.96
C GLY A 161 29.89 -2.76 -32.66
N GLN A 162 30.58 -2.32 -33.71
CA GLN A 162 31.75 -1.45 -33.59
C GLN A 162 31.36 0.02 -33.73
N HIS A 163 31.77 0.82 -32.73
CA HIS A 163 31.57 2.27 -32.69
C HIS A 163 32.92 3.00 -32.63
N LYS A 164 33.06 4.18 -33.25
CA LYS A 164 34.30 4.97 -33.22
C LYS A 164 34.23 6.07 -32.17
N LEU A 165 34.99 5.95 -31.09
CA LEU A 165 35.26 7.06 -30.17
C LEU A 165 36.40 7.92 -30.74
N LYS A 166 36.12 9.19 -31.02
CA LYS A 166 37.09 10.14 -31.59
C LYS A 166 37.35 11.28 -30.61
N ILE A 167 38.61 11.59 -30.34
CA ILE A 167 39.05 12.62 -29.38
C ILE A 167 40.06 13.56 -30.05
N LYS A 168 39.85 14.87 -29.91
CA LYS A 168 40.78 15.95 -30.29
C LYS A 168 41.08 16.82 -29.09
N TYR A 169 42.28 17.41 -29.04
CA TYR A 169 42.58 18.42 -28.04
C TYR A 169 41.75 19.69 -28.27
N ALA A 170 41.42 20.41 -27.20
CA ALA A 170 40.96 21.79 -27.29
C ALA A 170 41.93 22.77 -26.60
N LYS A 171 42.77 22.28 -25.69
CA LYS A 171 43.87 23.02 -25.04
C LYS A 171 45.13 22.15 -24.86
N SER A 172 46.29 22.81 -24.79
CA SER A 172 47.60 22.22 -24.47
C SER A 172 47.67 21.58 -23.07
N GLY A 173 48.53 20.57 -22.89
CA GLY A 173 48.92 20.05 -21.58
C GLY A 173 47.88 19.18 -20.86
N MET A 174 46.71 18.94 -21.46
CA MET A 174 45.79 17.93 -20.95
C MET A 174 46.40 16.53 -21.15
N GLY A 175 46.46 15.75 -20.07
CA GLY A 175 46.83 14.34 -20.13
C GLY A 175 45.60 13.43 -20.27
N LEU A 176 45.76 12.32 -20.99
CA LEU A 176 44.81 11.23 -21.14
C LEU A 176 45.57 9.91 -20.98
N ASP A 177 45.22 9.12 -19.96
CA ASP A 177 45.86 7.85 -19.61
C ASP A 177 44.96 6.65 -19.92
N ARG A 178 43.69 6.66 -19.50
CA ARG A 178 42.79 5.50 -19.66
C ARG A 178 41.40 5.87 -20.15
N LEU A 179 40.74 4.88 -20.75
CA LEU A 179 39.37 4.92 -21.24
C LEU A 179 38.56 3.76 -20.63
N LEU A 180 37.26 3.98 -20.45
CA LEU A 180 36.29 2.92 -20.19
C LEU A 180 34.95 3.28 -20.82
N VAL A 181 34.28 2.29 -21.41
CA VAL A 181 32.89 2.37 -21.86
C VAL A 181 32.11 1.27 -21.14
N THR A 182 31.13 1.66 -20.32
CA THR A 182 30.39 0.74 -19.45
C THR A 182 28.90 1.06 -19.43
N LYS A 183 28.07 0.01 -19.45
CA LYS A 183 26.62 0.04 -19.24
C LYS A 183 26.26 0.10 -17.75
N ARG A 184 27.22 -0.13 -16.86
CA ARG A 184 27.03 -0.09 -15.40
C ARG A 184 27.05 1.36 -14.91
N MET A 185 25.88 2.00 -14.96
CA MET A 185 25.74 3.45 -14.74
C MET A 185 26.25 3.93 -13.38
N ASP A 186 26.14 3.11 -12.34
CA ASP A 186 26.61 3.39 -10.99
C ASP A 186 28.10 3.10 -10.77
N PHE A 187 28.79 2.49 -11.74
CA PHE A 187 30.23 2.28 -11.66
C PHE A 187 30.98 3.62 -11.70
N VAL A 188 31.96 3.75 -10.80
CA VAL A 188 32.87 4.89 -10.67
C VAL A 188 34.30 4.34 -10.53
N PRO A 189 35.13 4.41 -11.59
CA PRO A 189 36.52 3.97 -11.55
C PRO A 189 37.34 4.73 -10.50
N ARG A 190 38.38 4.09 -9.94
CA ARG A 190 39.25 4.65 -8.89
C ARG A 190 40.71 4.29 -9.16
N GLY A 191 41.64 5.17 -8.77
CA GLY A 191 43.08 4.96 -9.02
C GLY A 191 43.37 4.73 -10.50
N LEU A 192 44.16 3.70 -10.81
CA LEU A 192 44.42 3.20 -12.19
C LEU A 192 43.19 2.57 -12.88
N GLY A 193 42.08 2.39 -12.17
CA GLY A 193 40.89 1.71 -12.68
C GLY A 193 40.93 0.20 -12.52
N GLU A 194 39.73 -0.39 -12.46
CA GLU A 194 39.48 -1.83 -12.42
C GLU A 194 38.31 -2.13 -13.37
N ASN A 195 38.20 -3.35 -13.88
CA ASN A 195 37.12 -3.68 -14.81
C ASN A 195 35.76 -3.66 -14.09
N PRO A 196 34.71 -3.03 -14.66
CA PRO A 196 33.35 -3.06 -14.12
C PRO A 196 32.73 -4.46 -14.15
N THR A 197 32.72 -5.10 -12.98
CA THR A 197 31.94 -6.30 -12.68
C THR A 197 30.55 -5.90 -12.14
N VAL A 198 29.66 -6.86 -11.90
CA VAL A 198 28.41 -6.56 -11.18
C VAL A 198 28.68 -6.11 -9.75
N TYR A 199 29.66 -6.72 -9.07
CA TYR A 199 29.92 -6.57 -7.63
C TYR A 199 30.42 -5.17 -7.26
N ASN A 200 31.44 -4.67 -7.96
CA ASN A 200 31.95 -3.30 -7.79
C ASN A 200 31.07 -2.21 -8.42
N SER A 201 29.91 -2.57 -8.98
CA SER A 201 28.95 -1.65 -9.59
C SER A 201 27.58 -1.63 -8.89
N ILE A 202 27.46 -2.25 -7.71
CA ILE A 202 26.28 -2.07 -6.85
C ILE A 202 26.32 -0.63 -6.30
N PRO A 203 25.23 0.16 -6.38
CA PRO A 203 25.17 1.52 -5.82
C PRO A 203 25.59 1.56 -4.36
N ALA A 204 26.33 2.59 -3.95
CA ALA A 204 26.76 2.75 -2.55
C ALA A 204 25.53 2.76 -1.61
N ASN A 205 25.57 1.97 -0.54
CA ASN A 205 24.46 1.89 0.42
C ASN A 205 24.23 3.25 1.12
N PRO A 206 23.06 3.89 1.00
CA PRO A 206 22.76 5.15 1.67
C PRO A 206 22.15 4.97 3.07
N TYR A 207 21.86 3.75 3.49
CA TYR A 207 21.24 3.42 4.79
C TYR A 207 22.28 2.88 5.79
N PRO A 208 22.00 2.90 7.10
CA PRO A 208 22.81 2.17 8.07
C PRO A 208 22.92 0.67 7.72
N ALA A 209 24.08 0.07 8.01
CA ALA A 209 24.25 -1.37 7.82
C ALA A 209 23.34 -2.17 8.80
N PRO A 210 22.55 -3.14 8.32
CA PRO A 210 21.73 -3.99 9.18
C PRO A 210 22.56 -4.75 10.23
N THR A 211 22.03 -4.85 11.45
CA THR A 211 22.61 -5.68 12.53
C THR A 211 22.13 -7.14 12.46
N ILE A 212 20.91 -7.35 11.98
CA ILE A 212 20.40 -8.66 11.57
C ILE A 212 21.01 -8.97 10.20
N LEU A 213 21.67 -10.12 10.07
CA LEU A 213 22.34 -10.57 8.86
C LEU A 213 21.83 -11.96 8.44
N PRO A 214 21.83 -12.31 7.14
CA PRO A 214 21.55 -13.66 6.69
C PRO A 214 22.61 -14.66 7.20
N PRO A 215 22.23 -15.86 7.67
CA PRO A 215 23.18 -16.86 8.13
C PRO A 215 23.99 -17.44 6.96
N ALA A 216 25.21 -17.90 7.22
CA ALA A 216 26.08 -18.54 6.23
C ALA A 216 25.66 -20.00 5.93
N GLU A 217 24.41 -20.20 5.53
CA GLU A 217 23.83 -21.46 5.09
C GLU A 217 22.77 -21.22 3.99
N HIS A 218 22.48 -22.27 3.22
CA HIS A 218 21.37 -22.31 2.27
C HIS A 218 20.60 -23.63 2.44
N PRO A 219 19.25 -23.64 2.29
CA PRO A 219 18.37 -22.49 2.08
C PRO A 219 18.27 -21.60 3.32
N ARG A 220 18.01 -20.31 3.11
CA ARG A 220 17.73 -19.30 4.15
C ARG A 220 16.59 -18.35 3.81
N LEU A 221 16.06 -18.39 2.59
CA LEU A 221 14.94 -17.58 2.12
C LEU A 221 13.61 -18.38 2.22
N PHE A 222 12.68 -17.86 3.03
CA PHE A 222 11.39 -18.46 3.39
C PHE A 222 11.42 -19.83 4.08
N VAL A 223 12.56 -20.54 4.07
CA VAL A 223 12.77 -21.90 4.60
C VAL A 223 14.22 -22.03 5.03
N ARG A 224 14.48 -22.71 6.15
CA ARG A 224 15.81 -23.23 6.51
C ARG A 224 15.85 -24.76 6.47
N SER A 225 17.06 -25.33 6.46
CA SER A 225 17.26 -26.79 6.51
C SER A 225 16.54 -27.48 7.68
N THR A 226 16.36 -26.77 8.80
CA THR A 226 15.59 -27.18 9.99
C THR A 226 14.10 -27.41 9.73
N ASP A 227 13.55 -26.78 8.70
CA ASP A 227 12.11 -26.70 8.46
C ASP A 227 11.63 -27.79 7.49
N LEU A 228 12.56 -28.34 6.70
CA LEU A 228 12.29 -29.36 5.68
C LEU A 228 11.64 -30.65 6.22
N PRO A 229 11.92 -31.14 7.45
CA PRO A 229 11.16 -32.25 8.04
C PRO A 229 9.68 -31.93 8.18
N LEU A 230 9.34 -30.75 8.71
CA LEU A 230 7.95 -30.32 8.90
C LEU A 230 7.19 -30.19 7.58
N LEU A 231 7.84 -29.70 6.51
CA LEU A 231 7.20 -29.64 5.19
C LEU A 231 6.83 -31.03 4.65
N ARG A 232 7.70 -32.03 4.83
CA ARG A 232 7.44 -33.44 4.44
C ARG A 232 6.37 -34.11 5.31
N GLU A 233 6.36 -33.81 6.61
CA GLU A 233 5.29 -34.24 7.52
C GLU A 233 3.94 -33.67 7.07
N LEU A 234 3.86 -32.37 6.81
CA LEU A 234 2.61 -31.69 6.41
C LEU A 234 2.13 -32.12 5.01
N GLU A 235 3.03 -32.41 4.05
CA GLU A 235 2.66 -33.05 2.79
C GLU A 235 2.02 -34.42 3.06
N THR A 236 2.64 -35.24 3.89
CA THR A 236 2.16 -36.58 4.25
C THR A 236 0.80 -36.53 4.96
N GLU A 237 0.66 -35.68 5.99
CA GLU A 237 -0.59 -35.48 6.74
C GLU A 237 -1.71 -34.95 5.85
N SER A 238 -1.44 -34.01 4.95
CA SER A 238 -2.47 -33.46 4.05
C SER A 238 -3.14 -34.53 3.18
N ASN A 239 -2.51 -35.69 2.97
CA ASN A 239 -3.12 -36.79 2.23
C ASN A 239 -4.25 -37.50 2.98
N THR A 240 -4.26 -37.49 4.32
CA THR A 240 -5.19 -38.26 5.16
C THR A 240 -5.97 -37.44 6.18
N ALA A 241 -5.45 -36.28 6.60
CA ALA A 241 -6.07 -35.43 7.62
C ALA A 241 -7.32 -34.70 7.08
N PRO A 242 -8.44 -34.67 7.84
CA PRO A 242 -9.65 -33.95 7.46
C PRO A 242 -9.52 -32.45 7.73
N GLY A 243 -10.35 -31.66 7.04
CA GLY A 243 -10.47 -30.21 7.26
C GLY A 243 -10.18 -29.40 5.99
N VAL A 244 -10.71 -28.18 5.93
CA VAL A 244 -10.63 -27.34 4.73
C VAL A 244 -9.19 -26.90 4.43
N GLU A 245 -8.38 -26.61 5.44
CA GLU A 245 -6.98 -26.21 5.26
C GLU A 245 -6.10 -27.37 4.81
N TYR A 246 -6.23 -28.57 5.39
CA TYR A 246 -5.55 -29.77 4.88
C TYR A 246 -6.00 -30.10 3.44
N THR A 247 -7.28 -29.87 3.10
CA THR A 247 -7.79 -30.04 1.72
C THR A 247 -7.14 -29.03 0.75
N GLN A 248 -6.99 -27.77 1.15
CA GLN A 248 -6.29 -26.73 0.39
C GLN A 248 -4.80 -27.07 0.21
N LEU A 249 -4.13 -27.47 1.30
CA LEU A 249 -2.71 -27.83 1.30
C LEU A 249 -2.43 -29.07 0.44
N LYS A 250 -3.27 -30.11 0.52
CA LYS A 250 -3.19 -31.30 -0.34
C LYS A 250 -3.32 -30.92 -1.82
N ALA A 251 -4.20 -29.98 -2.13
CA ALA A 251 -4.40 -29.51 -3.50
C ALA A 251 -3.22 -28.67 -4.01
N ALA A 252 -2.64 -27.83 -3.15
CA ALA A 252 -1.43 -27.06 -3.46
C ALA A 252 -0.22 -27.97 -3.71
N TRP A 253 0.05 -28.91 -2.80
CA TRP A 253 1.08 -29.94 -3.00
C TRP A 253 0.86 -30.70 -4.29
N ARG A 254 -0.34 -31.24 -4.54
CA ARG A 254 -0.66 -31.96 -5.78
C ARG A 254 -0.34 -31.13 -7.01
N ARG A 255 -0.83 -29.89 -7.11
CA ARG A 255 -0.57 -29.02 -8.28
C ARG A 255 0.90 -28.66 -8.45
N LEU A 256 1.66 -28.52 -7.36
CA LEU A 256 3.12 -28.33 -7.43
C LEU A 256 3.84 -29.60 -7.90
N ARG A 257 3.48 -30.78 -7.39
CA ARG A 257 4.01 -32.07 -7.86
C ARG A 257 3.66 -32.34 -9.33
N ASP A 258 2.41 -32.07 -9.75
CA ASP A 258 1.94 -32.19 -11.13
C ASP A 258 2.72 -31.25 -12.07
N ASN A 259 2.92 -29.99 -11.70
CA ASN A 259 3.71 -29.04 -12.48
C ASN A 259 5.19 -29.44 -12.60
N ALA A 260 5.77 -30.02 -11.55
CA ALA A 260 7.14 -30.56 -11.60
C ALA A 260 7.25 -31.77 -12.54
N ALA A 261 6.23 -32.64 -12.56
CA ALA A 261 6.17 -33.81 -13.44
C ALA A 261 5.91 -33.42 -14.92
N ALA A 262 5.01 -32.46 -15.17
CA ALA A 262 4.59 -32.04 -16.51
C ALA A 262 5.69 -31.37 -17.35
N ASN A 263 6.79 -30.93 -16.73
CA ASN A 263 7.92 -30.28 -17.39
C ASN A 263 9.21 -31.13 -17.31
N PRO A 264 9.23 -32.38 -17.82
CA PRO A 264 10.30 -33.35 -17.55
C PRO A 264 11.68 -32.95 -18.09
N ASN A 265 11.73 -32.01 -19.06
CA ASN A 265 12.94 -31.60 -19.75
C ASN A 265 13.56 -30.28 -19.24
N GLY A 266 12.92 -29.59 -18.28
CA GLY A 266 13.39 -28.28 -17.81
C GLY A 266 13.30 -27.16 -18.84
N VAL A 267 12.20 -27.14 -19.60
CA VAL A 267 11.85 -26.07 -20.54
C VAL A 267 10.60 -25.36 -20.01
N LEU A 268 10.43 -24.06 -20.30
CA LEU A 268 9.22 -23.33 -19.96
C LEU A 268 7.98 -23.97 -20.60
N PRO A 269 6.80 -23.97 -19.93
CA PRO A 269 5.54 -24.31 -20.56
C PRO A 269 5.27 -23.43 -21.78
N THR A 270 4.65 -23.98 -22.84
CA THR A 270 4.35 -23.24 -24.08
C THR A 270 3.55 -21.97 -23.81
N GLN A 271 4.02 -20.82 -24.32
CA GLN A 271 3.28 -19.56 -24.26
C GLN A 271 1.98 -19.65 -25.08
N PRO A 272 0.82 -19.15 -24.58
CA PRO A 272 -0.38 -19.05 -25.39
C PRO A 272 -0.19 -18.08 -26.55
N THR A 273 -0.87 -18.33 -27.67
CA THR A 273 -0.89 -17.40 -28.82
C THR A 273 -1.28 -15.99 -28.36
N PRO A 274 -0.49 -14.95 -28.66
CA PRO A 274 -0.81 -13.58 -28.25
C PRO A 274 -2.17 -13.11 -28.76
N PRO A 275 -2.93 -12.32 -27.97
CA PRO A 275 -4.16 -11.68 -28.44
C PRO A 275 -3.94 -10.81 -29.68
N THR A 276 -4.93 -10.75 -30.56
CA THR A 276 -4.93 -9.87 -31.74
C THR A 276 -5.11 -8.39 -31.41
N ASP A 277 -5.58 -8.07 -30.21
CA ASP A 277 -5.66 -6.72 -29.66
C ASP A 277 -4.32 -6.33 -29.02
N PRO A 278 -3.55 -5.38 -29.58
CA PRO A 278 -2.23 -5.00 -29.07
C PRO A 278 -2.24 -4.58 -27.60
N ASN A 279 -3.32 -3.95 -27.14
CA ASN A 279 -3.47 -3.47 -25.76
C ASN A 279 -3.59 -4.61 -24.74
N LYS A 280 -3.85 -5.84 -25.20
CA LYS A 280 -3.96 -7.04 -24.36
C LYS A 280 -2.71 -7.94 -24.42
N VAL A 281 -1.76 -7.67 -25.30
CA VAL A 281 -0.55 -8.50 -25.49
C VAL A 281 0.31 -8.53 -24.23
N GLN A 282 0.63 -7.37 -23.63
CA GLN A 282 1.42 -7.31 -22.40
C GLN A 282 0.70 -8.02 -21.25
N LYS A 283 -0.57 -7.69 -20.98
CA LYS A 283 -1.38 -8.33 -19.94
C LYS A 283 -1.48 -9.86 -20.10
N ALA A 284 -1.51 -10.37 -21.32
CA ALA A 284 -1.48 -11.81 -21.59
C ALA A 284 -0.10 -12.44 -21.33
N LEU A 285 0.99 -11.73 -21.64
CA LEU A 285 2.36 -12.14 -21.29
C LEU A 285 2.55 -12.16 -19.77
N ASP A 286 2.18 -11.08 -19.06
CA ASP A 286 2.26 -10.99 -17.59
C ASP A 286 1.47 -12.14 -16.94
N SER A 287 0.26 -12.41 -17.46
CA SER A 287 -0.61 -13.51 -16.99
C SER A 287 0.00 -14.89 -17.21
N TYR A 288 0.70 -15.12 -18.32
CA TYR A 288 1.46 -16.35 -18.57
C TYR A 288 2.69 -16.45 -17.64
N CYS A 289 3.42 -15.35 -17.44
CA CYS A 289 4.62 -15.31 -16.62
C CYS A 289 4.30 -15.60 -15.15
N VAL A 290 3.35 -14.87 -14.56
CA VAL A 290 2.94 -15.03 -13.14
C VAL A 290 2.06 -16.26 -12.94
N GLY A 291 1.21 -16.62 -13.91
CA GLY A 291 0.20 -17.67 -13.78
C GLY A 291 0.57 -19.05 -14.35
N THR A 292 1.67 -19.18 -15.11
CA THR A 292 2.06 -20.45 -15.75
C THR A 292 3.56 -20.73 -15.65
N ALA A 293 4.43 -19.79 -16.07
CA ALA A 293 5.87 -20.00 -16.05
C ALA A 293 6.44 -20.01 -14.61
N ARG A 294 6.07 -19.03 -13.78
CA ARG A 294 6.47 -18.93 -12.36
C ARG A 294 6.09 -20.20 -11.55
N PRO A 295 4.83 -20.70 -11.56
CA PRO A 295 4.49 -21.95 -10.87
C PRO A 295 5.27 -23.18 -11.33
N ALA A 296 5.58 -23.30 -12.64
CA ALA A 296 6.37 -24.41 -13.16
C ALA A 296 7.84 -24.37 -12.66
N ILE A 297 8.43 -23.18 -12.53
CA ILE A 297 9.76 -22.98 -11.95
C ILE A 297 9.75 -23.24 -10.44
N GLN A 298 8.76 -22.71 -9.72
CA GLN A 298 8.59 -22.95 -8.27
C GLN A 298 8.44 -24.44 -7.95
N ALA A 299 7.65 -25.17 -8.74
CA ALA A 299 7.46 -26.61 -8.61
C ALA A 299 8.79 -27.39 -8.74
N LYS A 300 9.64 -27.01 -9.70
CA LYS A 300 10.97 -27.62 -9.89
C LYS A 300 11.93 -27.30 -8.75
N ALA A 301 11.98 -26.04 -8.33
CA ALA A 301 12.81 -25.61 -7.20
C ALA A 301 12.38 -26.30 -5.89
N LEU A 302 11.07 -26.43 -5.65
CA LEU A 302 10.51 -27.11 -4.48
C LEU A 302 10.84 -28.61 -4.45
N SER A 303 10.83 -29.31 -5.59
CA SER A 303 11.25 -30.72 -5.63
C SER A 303 12.75 -30.90 -5.33
N TYR A 304 13.60 -29.93 -5.69
CA TYR A 304 14.98 -29.96 -5.21
C TYR A 304 15.07 -29.69 -3.69
N LEU A 305 14.40 -28.64 -3.21
CA LEU A 305 14.37 -28.27 -1.78
C LEU A 305 13.89 -29.40 -0.86
N VAL A 306 12.83 -30.09 -1.26
CA VAL A 306 12.13 -31.08 -0.42
C VAL A 306 12.67 -32.49 -0.65
N ASP A 307 12.99 -32.88 -1.88
CA ASP A 307 13.36 -34.26 -2.22
C ASP A 307 14.87 -34.45 -2.52
N SER A 308 15.67 -33.37 -2.50
CA SER A 308 17.04 -33.33 -2.99
C SER A 308 17.19 -33.74 -4.47
N ASN A 309 16.12 -33.57 -5.27
CA ASN A 309 16.06 -33.93 -6.68
C ASN A 309 16.92 -33.00 -7.56
N THR A 310 18.21 -33.31 -7.68
CA THR A 310 19.22 -32.50 -8.38
C THR A 310 18.84 -32.22 -9.84
N THR A 311 18.20 -33.18 -10.52
CA THR A 311 17.66 -32.98 -11.87
C THR A 311 16.62 -31.88 -11.90
N SER A 312 15.64 -31.88 -10.99
CA SER A 312 14.66 -30.79 -10.88
C SER A 312 15.30 -29.45 -10.52
N GLY A 313 16.33 -29.44 -9.66
CA GLY A 313 17.08 -28.23 -9.30
C GLY A 313 17.79 -27.61 -10.50
N GLN A 314 18.54 -28.41 -11.27
CA GLN A 314 19.19 -27.95 -12.51
C GLN A 314 18.17 -27.46 -13.55
N GLN A 315 17.02 -28.13 -13.63
CA GLN A 315 15.91 -27.72 -14.50
C GLN A 315 15.28 -26.39 -14.06
N ALA A 316 15.13 -26.13 -12.75
CA ALA A 316 14.68 -24.84 -12.24
C ALA A 316 15.63 -23.70 -12.65
N ILE A 317 16.94 -23.90 -12.51
CA ILE A 317 17.98 -22.94 -12.93
C ILE A 317 17.88 -22.67 -14.45
N ASN A 318 17.76 -23.72 -15.27
CA ASN A 318 17.65 -23.59 -16.72
C ASN A 318 16.35 -22.86 -17.15
N MET A 319 15.22 -23.19 -16.52
CA MET A 319 13.95 -22.52 -16.77
C MET A 319 13.96 -21.06 -16.29
N MET A 320 14.62 -20.74 -15.18
CA MET A 320 14.79 -19.37 -14.69
C MET A 320 15.62 -18.52 -15.66
N ASN A 321 16.69 -19.08 -16.24
CA ASN A 321 17.45 -18.39 -17.30
C ASN A 321 16.59 -18.12 -18.54
N ALA A 322 15.78 -19.10 -18.97
CA ALA A 322 14.87 -18.95 -20.11
C ALA A 322 13.72 -17.95 -19.85
N TYR A 323 13.20 -17.90 -18.61
CA TYR A 323 12.12 -17.00 -18.19
C TYR A 323 12.44 -15.56 -18.56
N TRP A 324 13.68 -15.11 -18.33
CA TRP A 324 14.08 -13.73 -18.56
C TRP A 324 14.11 -13.27 -20.01
N GLU A 325 14.18 -14.19 -20.97
CA GLU A 325 14.14 -13.83 -22.38
C GLU A 325 12.71 -13.78 -22.96
N VAL A 326 11.74 -14.38 -22.26
CA VAL A 326 10.30 -14.35 -22.58
C VAL A 326 9.56 -13.29 -21.75
N CYS A 327 9.71 -13.33 -20.43
CA CYS A 327 8.95 -12.55 -19.45
C CYS A 327 9.53 -11.15 -19.23
N LYS A 328 9.43 -10.34 -20.29
CA LYS A 328 9.79 -8.91 -20.29
C LYS A 328 8.52 -8.09 -20.07
N SER A 329 8.47 -7.33 -18.97
CA SER A 329 7.33 -6.52 -18.57
C SER A 329 7.78 -5.19 -17.96
N PRO A 330 7.08 -4.07 -18.23
CA PRO A 330 7.31 -2.80 -17.55
C PRO A 330 6.58 -2.68 -16.21
N ASP A 331 5.70 -3.63 -15.86
CA ASP A 331 4.95 -3.59 -14.60
C ASP A 331 5.84 -3.99 -13.41
N SER A 332 5.89 -3.12 -12.39
CA SER A 332 6.74 -3.32 -11.21
C SER A 332 6.34 -4.54 -10.39
N ARG A 333 5.05 -4.94 -10.39
CA ARG A 333 4.60 -6.14 -9.66
C ARG A 333 5.05 -7.41 -10.38
N THR A 334 4.96 -7.45 -11.71
CA THR A 334 5.44 -8.54 -12.56
C THR A 334 6.97 -8.68 -12.53
N ILE A 335 7.70 -7.56 -12.52
CA ILE A 335 9.15 -7.54 -12.26
C ILE A 335 9.45 -8.12 -10.86
N GLY A 336 8.73 -7.67 -9.83
CA GLY A 336 8.88 -8.13 -8.44
C GLY A 336 8.65 -9.63 -8.25
N GLU A 337 7.57 -10.17 -8.84
CA GLU A 337 7.30 -11.62 -8.89
C GLU A 337 8.46 -12.41 -9.52
N GLY A 338 9.08 -11.87 -10.59
CA GLY A 338 10.27 -12.47 -11.21
C GLY A 338 11.50 -12.41 -10.29
N ILE A 339 11.71 -11.29 -9.58
CA ILE A 339 12.83 -11.13 -8.63
C ILE A 339 12.66 -12.09 -7.44
N THR A 340 11.46 -12.20 -6.86
CA THR A 340 11.13 -13.18 -5.80
C THR A 340 11.39 -14.61 -6.30
N LEU A 341 10.91 -14.96 -7.50
CA LEU A 341 11.12 -16.28 -8.11
C LEU A 341 12.62 -16.60 -8.26
N MET A 342 13.40 -15.65 -8.74
CA MET A 342 14.84 -15.80 -8.95
C MET A 342 15.60 -15.93 -7.63
N ALA A 343 15.21 -15.18 -6.60
CA ALA A 343 15.78 -15.31 -5.26
C ALA A 343 15.49 -16.70 -4.67
N MET A 344 14.28 -17.25 -4.86
CA MET A 344 13.93 -18.61 -4.44
C MET A 344 14.75 -19.67 -5.20
N VAL A 345 14.89 -19.56 -6.52
CA VAL A 345 15.72 -20.49 -7.31
C VAL A 345 17.19 -20.40 -6.90
N TYR A 346 17.70 -19.19 -6.62
CA TYR A 346 19.08 -18.98 -6.19
C TYR A 346 19.36 -19.59 -4.83
N ASP A 347 18.52 -19.29 -3.84
CA ASP A 347 18.69 -19.75 -2.46
C ASP A 347 18.47 -21.26 -2.32
N TRP A 348 17.39 -21.78 -2.91
CA TRP A 348 17.03 -23.19 -2.76
C TRP A 348 17.90 -24.11 -3.60
N ALA A 349 18.40 -23.66 -4.75
CA ALA A 349 19.31 -24.43 -5.62
C ALA A 349 20.77 -23.97 -5.55
N TYR A 350 21.16 -23.19 -4.53
CA TYR A 350 22.50 -22.61 -4.36
C TYR A 350 23.66 -23.60 -4.60
N PRO A 351 23.63 -24.86 -4.09
CA PRO A 351 24.73 -25.82 -4.32
C PRO A 351 24.88 -26.32 -5.76
N LEU A 352 23.93 -26.02 -6.65
CA LEU A 352 23.93 -26.41 -8.06
C LEU A 352 24.34 -25.28 -9.02
N LEU A 353 24.45 -24.04 -8.52
CA LEU A 353 24.78 -22.87 -9.35
C LEU A 353 26.30 -22.72 -9.56
N SER A 354 26.72 -22.55 -10.81
CA SER A 354 28.08 -22.14 -11.13
C SER A 354 28.32 -20.65 -10.80
N THR A 355 29.57 -20.24 -10.66
CA THR A 355 29.95 -18.83 -10.39
C THR A 355 29.40 -17.87 -11.46
N GLU A 356 29.37 -18.31 -12.72
CA GLU A 356 28.83 -17.55 -13.85
C GLU A 356 27.31 -17.41 -13.74
N GLN A 357 26.60 -18.49 -13.36
CA GLN A 357 25.15 -18.45 -13.15
C GLN A 357 24.78 -17.57 -11.94
N LYS A 358 25.54 -17.66 -10.85
CA LYS A 358 25.41 -16.77 -9.68
C LYS A 358 25.56 -15.30 -10.08
N THR A 359 26.60 -15.00 -10.85
CA THR A 359 26.86 -13.64 -11.37
C THR A 359 25.70 -13.16 -12.27
N ALA A 360 25.22 -14.01 -13.18
CA ALA A 360 24.14 -13.67 -14.11
C ALA A 360 22.79 -13.38 -13.41
N PHE A 361 22.47 -14.06 -12.31
CA PHE A 361 21.27 -13.77 -11.51
C PHE A 361 21.37 -12.40 -10.83
N ILE A 362 22.55 -12.06 -10.28
CA ILE A 362 22.82 -10.77 -9.65
C ILE A 362 22.82 -9.65 -10.70
N GLU A 363 23.36 -9.88 -11.90
CA GLU A 363 23.27 -8.95 -13.04
C GLU A 363 21.82 -8.73 -13.49
N ARG A 364 20.99 -9.78 -13.50
CA ARG A 364 19.57 -9.66 -13.84
C ARG A 364 18.80 -8.87 -12.79
N PHE A 365 19.11 -9.03 -11.50
CA PHE A 365 18.58 -8.16 -10.44
C PHE A 365 18.99 -6.70 -10.66
N MET A 366 20.27 -6.43 -10.87
CA MET A 366 20.80 -5.08 -11.12
C MET A 366 20.21 -4.44 -12.38
N ALA A 367 19.81 -5.23 -13.37
CA ALA A 367 19.11 -4.72 -14.55
C ALA A 367 17.62 -4.44 -14.31
N LEU A 368 16.96 -5.12 -13.36
CA LEU A 368 15.51 -5.07 -13.17
C LEU A 368 15.06 -4.17 -12.01
N ALA A 369 15.70 -4.26 -10.83
CA ALA A 369 15.28 -3.53 -9.65
C ALA A 369 15.26 -1.99 -9.83
N PRO A 370 16.19 -1.36 -10.58
CA PRO A 370 16.12 0.08 -10.86
C PRO A 370 14.93 0.52 -11.75
N GLN A 371 14.36 -0.40 -12.54
CA GLN A 371 13.20 -0.14 -13.41
C GLN A 371 11.87 -0.12 -12.66
N MET A 372 11.82 -0.74 -11.47
CA MET A 372 10.64 -0.71 -10.60
C MET A 372 10.33 0.73 -10.16
N GLU A 373 9.06 1.03 -9.85
CA GLU A 373 8.66 2.33 -9.32
C GLU A 373 9.43 2.71 -8.04
N PHE A 374 9.71 1.70 -7.19
CA PHE A 374 10.54 1.84 -6.00
C PHE A 374 12.02 2.12 -6.31
N GLY A 375 12.49 1.67 -7.48
CA GLY A 375 13.89 1.67 -7.88
C GLY A 375 14.81 0.87 -6.97
N PHE A 376 16.11 1.04 -7.21
CA PHE A 376 17.22 0.51 -6.42
C PHE A 376 18.48 1.32 -6.79
N ALA A 377 19.25 1.95 -5.91
CA ALA A 377 19.11 2.13 -4.46
C ALA A 377 18.53 3.51 -4.06
N ASP A 378 17.78 4.15 -4.96
CA ASP A 378 17.34 5.54 -4.88
C ASP A 378 16.39 5.84 -3.70
N ALA A 379 16.90 6.53 -2.69
CA ALA A 379 16.15 6.93 -1.49
C ALA A 379 15.06 8.00 -1.76
N SER A 380 15.06 8.66 -2.93
CA SER A 380 14.04 9.63 -3.29
C SER A 380 12.76 8.99 -3.86
N LYS A 381 12.82 7.71 -4.26
CA LYS A 381 11.69 6.97 -4.82
C LYS A 381 10.83 6.32 -3.74
N GLN A 382 9.56 6.74 -3.72
CA GLN A 382 8.44 6.21 -2.93
C GLN A 382 8.60 6.27 -1.39
N GLY A 383 7.48 6.45 -0.70
CA GLY A 383 7.43 6.54 0.76
C GLY A 383 7.30 5.17 1.46
N ALA A 384 7.54 5.16 2.76
CA ALA A 384 7.47 3.96 3.61
C ALA A 384 6.16 3.83 4.41
N VAL A 385 5.23 4.80 4.30
CA VAL A 385 3.98 4.84 5.07
C VAL A 385 2.77 4.36 4.25
N VAL A 386 2.68 4.74 2.97
CA VAL A 386 1.58 4.41 2.04
C VAL A 386 2.10 4.21 0.61
N GLY A 387 1.20 4.12 -0.38
CA GLY A 387 1.51 3.97 -1.80
C GLY A 387 2.11 2.62 -2.18
N HIS A 388 2.51 2.46 -3.45
CA HIS A 388 3.12 1.22 -3.95
C HIS A 388 4.49 0.88 -3.32
N GLY A 389 5.15 1.86 -2.69
CA GLY A 389 6.37 1.61 -1.90
C GLY A 389 6.09 0.72 -0.68
N SER A 390 4.88 0.82 -0.12
CA SER A 390 4.37 -0.03 0.96
C SER A 390 3.67 -1.31 0.45
N GLU A 391 4.19 -1.89 -0.64
CA GLU A 391 3.74 -3.17 -1.19
C GLU A 391 4.93 -4.15 -1.32
N ALA A 392 4.76 -5.21 -2.14
CA ALA A 392 5.74 -6.28 -2.34
C ALA A 392 7.16 -5.79 -2.72
N GLN A 393 7.28 -4.66 -3.44
CA GLN A 393 8.51 -4.23 -4.11
C GLN A 393 9.76 -4.28 -3.21
N LEU A 394 9.67 -3.73 -1.99
CA LEU A 394 10.72 -3.91 -0.98
C LEU A 394 10.45 -5.14 -0.11
N MET A 395 9.28 -5.16 0.55
CA MET A 395 9.00 -6.03 1.70
C MET A 395 8.90 -7.52 1.37
N ARG A 396 8.80 -7.86 0.09
CA ARG A 396 8.99 -9.22 -0.42
C ARG A 396 10.12 -9.26 -1.44
N ASP A 397 10.04 -8.50 -2.52
CA ASP A 397 10.78 -8.78 -3.75
C ASP A 397 12.28 -8.48 -3.63
N GLN A 398 12.65 -7.21 -3.43
CA GLN A 398 14.05 -6.82 -3.30
C GLN A 398 14.70 -7.34 -1.99
N LEU A 399 13.92 -7.47 -0.91
CA LEU A 399 14.40 -8.09 0.34
C LEU A 399 14.74 -9.58 0.15
N SER A 400 13.91 -10.34 -0.58
CA SER A 400 14.20 -11.75 -0.91
C SER A 400 15.51 -11.89 -1.68
N ALA A 401 15.73 -11.05 -2.69
CA ALA A 401 16.96 -11.02 -3.46
C ALA A 401 18.19 -10.68 -2.58
N GLY A 402 18.06 -9.72 -1.67
CA GLY A 402 19.11 -9.40 -0.69
C GLY A 402 19.47 -10.60 0.21
N VAL A 403 18.47 -11.31 0.74
CA VAL A 403 18.69 -12.51 1.58
C VAL A 403 19.33 -13.64 0.78
N ALA A 404 18.90 -13.88 -0.46
CA ALA A 404 19.49 -14.92 -1.31
C ALA A 404 20.96 -14.63 -1.66
N PHE A 405 21.25 -13.46 -2.21
CA PHE A 405 22.56 -13.12 -2.80
C PHE A 405 23.62 -12.66 -1.78
N TYR A 406 23.41 -12.83 -0.47
CA TYR A 406 24.23 -12.20 0.56
C TYR A 406 25.72 -12.63 0.56
N ASP A 407 26.03 -13.85 0.10
CA ASP A 407 27.41 -14.38 0.13
C ASP A 407 28.27 -13.76 -0.99
N GLU A 408 27.70 -13.61 -2.18
CA GLU A 408 28.36 -13.03 -3.35
C GLU A 408 28.18 -11.51 -3.48
N ALA A 409 27.06 -10.96 -3.01
CA ALA A 409 26.68 -9.54 -3.15
C ALA A 409 26.00 -8.97 -1.88
N PRO A 410 26.69 -8.97 -0.71
CA PRO A 410 26.11 -8.54 0.58
C PRO A 410 25.57 -7.10 0.57
N GLN A 411 26.11 -6.24 -0.30
CA GLN A 411 25.69 -4.86 -0.47
C GLN A 411 24.21 -4.73 -0.92
N ILE A 412 23.66 -5.70 -1.65
CA ILE A 412 22.22 -5.71 -2.02
C ILE A 412 21.35 -5.82 -0.76
N TYR A 413 21.70 -6.73 0.16
CA TYR A 413 21.01 -6.85 1.45
C TYR A 413 21.19 -5.59 2.31
N GLN A 414 22.41 -5.04 2.36
CA GLN A 414 22.68 -3.82 3.13
C GLN A 414 21.80 -2.65 2.67
N ILE A 415 21.52 -2.54 1.37
CA ILE A 415 20.58 -1.57 0.80
C ILE A 415 19.13 -1.90 1.18
N THR A 416 18.66 -3.14 0.92
CA THR A 416 17.23 -3.48 1.02
C THR A 416 16.78 -3.65 2.46
N ALA A 417 17.49 -4.44 3.26
CA ALA A 417 17.23 -4.55 4.69
C ALA A 417 17.60 -3.26 5.44
N GLY A 418 18.61 -2.50 4.98
CA GLY A 418 18.95 -1.19 5.53
C GLY A 418 17.77 -0.21 5.41
N ARG A 419 17.20 -0.08 4.20
CA ARG A 419 15.99 0.74 3.99
C ARG A 419 14.79 0.24 4.80
N PHE A 420 14.60 -1.08 4.87
CA PHE A 420 13.52 -1.68 5.66
C PHE A 420 13.59 -1.29 7.15
N PHE A 421 14.74 -1.49 7.81
CA PHE A 421 14.91 -1.15 9.22
C PHE A 421 14.91 0.37 9.47
N GLN A 422 15.46 1.16 8.55
CA GLN A 422 15.55 2.61 8.68
C GLN A 422 14.22 3.33 8.47
N ASP A 423 13.43 2.95 7.46
CA ASP A 423 12.24 3.69 7.03
C ASP A 423 10.91 2.97 7.31
N PHE A 424 10.86 1.63 7.23
CA PHE A 424 9.60 0.87 7.16
C PHE A 424 9.08 0.36 8.52
N VAL A 425 9.98 0.00 9.44
CA VAL A 425 9.59 -0.57 10.76
C VAL A 425 8.89 0.45 11.65
N ALA A 426 9.44 1.66 11.78
CA ALA A 426 8.89 2.69 12.65
C ALA A 426 7.42 3.10 12.33
N PRO A 427 7.03 3.44 11.09
CA PRO A 427 5.64 3.80 10.78
C PRO A 427 4.65 2.63 10.97
N ARG A 428 5.11 1.37 10.82
CA ARG A 428 4.28 0.18 11.06
C ARG A 428 4.05 -0.07 12.55
N ASN A 429 5.10 -0.01 13.37
CA ASN A 429 4.94 -0.15 14.82
C ASN A 429 4.03 0.97 15.40
N PHE A 430 4.04 2.16 14.81
CA PHE A 430 3.12 3.25 15.18
C PHE A 430 1.64 2.94 14.87
N THR A 431 1.33 2.21 13.80
CA THR A 431 -0.05 1.86 13.42
C THR A 431 -0.52 0.57 14.08
N TYR A 432 0.37 -0.41 14.24
CA TYR A 432 0.09 -1.67 14.94
C TYR A 432 -0.30 -1.46 16.40
N ALA A 433 0.23 -0.41 17.06
CA ALA A 433 -0.17 -0.02 18.41
C ALA A 433 -1.69 0.27 18.57
N ALA A 434 -2.39 0.65 17.49
CA ALA A 434 -3.85 0.78 17.48
C ALA A 434 -4.59 -0.55 17.26
N GLY A 435 -3.92 -1.57 16.73
CA GLY A 435 -4.51 -2.84 16.30
C GLY A 435 -5.39 -2.71 15.03
N ALA A 436 -5.14 -1.71 14.19
CA ALA A 436 -5.92 -1.45 12.96
C ALA A 436 -5.04 -0.84 11.86
N HIS A 437 -5.41 -1.07 10.59
CA HIS A 437 -4.76 -0.55 9.40
C HIS A 437 -5.51 0.67 8.84
N HIS A 438 -4.76 1.68 8.40
CA HIS A 438 -5.26 2.98 7.96
C HIS A 438 -5.70 3.05 6.48
N GLN A 439 -5.60 1.95 5.74
CA GLN A 439 -5.92 1.87 4.30
C GLN A 439 -7.23 1.12 4.01
N GLY A 440 -8.12 1.03 5.00
CA GLY A 440 -9.49 0.59 4.77
C GLY A 440 -9.76 -0.92 4.77
N ASP A 441 -10.97 -1.29 4.34
CA ASP A 441 -11.46 -2.67 4.35
C ASP A 441 -10.77 -3.59 3.33
N SER A 442 -10.38 -3.04 2.17
CA SER A 442 -9.79 -3.79 1.06
C SER A 442 -8.28 -3.57 1.00
N TYR A 443 -7.83 -2.33 0.75
CA TYR A 443 -6.40 -2.02 0.67
C TYR A 443 -5.65 -2.17 2.00
N GLY A 444 -6.34 -2.15 3.16
CA GLY A 444 -5.73 -2.46 4.46
C GLY A 444 -5.24 -3.91 4.53
N ALA A 445 -6.12 -4.87 4.21
CA ALA A 445 -5.78 -6.29 4.22
C ALA A 445 -4.67 -6.61 3.19
N TYR A 446 -4.75 -6.02 2.00
CA TYR A 446 -3.75 -6.15 0.96
C TYR A 446 -2.37 -5.62 1.38
N ARG A 447 -2.28 -4.37 1.87
CA ARG A 447 -1.01 -3.74 2.28
C ARG A 447 -0.37 -4.48 3.45
N TYR A 448 -1.15 -4.80 4.48
CA TYR A 448 -0.72 -5.59 5.64
C TYR A 448 -0.15 -6.97 5.27
N SER A 449 -0.65 -7.61 4.20
CA SER A 449 -0.11 -8.91 3.76
C SER A 449 1.37 -8.82 3.35
N TRP A 450 1.83 -7.68 2.82
CA TRP A 450 3.23 -7.46 2.45
C TRP A 450 4.13 -7.21 3.66
N ASP A 451 3.61 -6.55 4.68
CA ASP A 451 4.31 -6.43 5.97
C ASP A 451 4.53 -7.83 6.58
N MET A 452 3.50 -8.69 6.53
CA MET A 452 3.61 -10.09 6.97
C MET A 452 4.60 -10.90 6.13
N PHE A 453 4.76 -10.63 4.83
CA PHE A 453 5.81 -11.26 4.03
C PHE A 453 7.20 -10.90 4.54
N ALA A 454 7.46 -9.64 4.93
CA ALA A 454 8.72 -9.26 5.56
C ALA A 454 8.91 -9.98 6.91
N SER A 455 7.87 -10.01 7.78
CA SER A 455 7.89 -10.76 9.04
C SER A 455 8.29 -12.23 8.81
N TRP A 456 7.68 -12.89 7.82
CA TRP A 456 7.98 -14.29 7.48
C TRP A 456 9.40 -14.49 6.91
N ILE A 457 9.93 -13.56 6.09
CA ILE A 457 11.31 -13.62 5.60
C ILE A 457 12.29 -13.62 6.78
N PHE A 458 12.21 -12.63 7.66
CA PHE A 458 13.14 -12.50 8.79
C PHE A 458 13.02 -13.64 9.79
N ARG A 459 11.78 -14.07 10.12
CA ARG A 459 11.59 -15.20 11.05
C ARG A 459 12.13 -16.50 10.48
N ARG A 460 11.89 -16.81 9.20
CA ARG A 460 12.40 -18.04 8.55
C ARG A 460 13.91 -18.02 8.35
N MET A 461 14.49 -16.86 8.06
CA MET A 461 15.94 -16.64 8.04
C MET A 461 16.59 -16.87 9.42
N GLY A 462 15.80 -16.91 10.50
CA GLY A 462 16.24 -17.20 11.87
C GLY A 462 16.43 -15.95 12.74
N ALA A 463 16.02 -14.77 12.28
CA ALA A 463 16.17 -13.51 13.02
C ALA A 463 15.05 -13.25 14.06
N GLY A 464 13.96 -14.02 14.02
CA GLY A 464 12.78 -13.78 14.86
C GLY A 464 11.91 -12.66 14.31
N ASP A 465 11.33 -11.86 15.21
CA ASP A 465 10.32 -10.86 14.88
C ASP A 465 10.94 -9.45 14.75
N VAL A 466 10.62 -8.76 13.65
CA VAL A 466 11.20 -7.45 13.29
C VAL A 466 10.25 -6.26 13.43
N PHE A 467 8.98 -6.54 13.74
CA PHE A 467 7.97 -5.55 14.10
C PHE A 467 7.51 -5.77 15.54
N ASP A 468 6.80 -4.80 16.10
CA ASP A 468 6.13 -4.96 17.39
C ASP A 468 5.05 -6.04 17.34
N ALA A 469 4.92 -6.82 18.41
CA ALA A 469 3.98 -7.95 18.51
C ALA A 469 2.50 -7.54 18.37
N SER A 470 2.17 -6.25 18.56
CA SER A 470 0.86 -5.68 18.26
C SER A 470 0.42 -5.85 16.79
N GLN A 471 1.35 -6.17 15.86
CA GLN A 471 1.03 -6.62 14.50
C GLN A 471 -0.09 -7.69 14.50
N GLN A 472 -0.04 -8.65 15.42
CA GLN A 472 -1.07 -9.70 15.59
C GLN A 472 -2.50 -9.15 15.71
N SER A 473 -2.69 -7.97 16.30
CA SER A 473 -4.02 -7.40 16.52
C SER A 473 -4.67 -6.80 15.28
N VAL A 474 -3.91 -6.46 14.24
CA VAL A 474 -4.44 -5.72 13.07
C VAL A 474 -5.60 -6.45 12.36
N PRO A 475 -5.55 -7.78 12.10
CA PRO A 475 -6.65 -8.48 11.45
C PRO A 475 -7.96 -8.53 12.24
N TYR A 476 -7.95 -8.19 13.54
CA TYR A 476 -9.18 -8.08 14.31
C TYR A 476 -10.04 -6.89 13.87
N GLN A 477 -9.50 -5.85 13.22
CA GLN A 477 -10.31 -4.78 12.61
C GLN A 477 -11.31 -5.38 11.62
N TRP A 478 -10.83 -6.14 10.63
CA TRP A 478 -11.65 -6.74 9.58
C TRP A 478 -12.60 -7.81 10.12
N LEU A 479 -12.16 -8.62 11.09
CA LEU A 479 -13.02 -9.57 11.80
C LEU A 479 -14.19 -8.87 12.53
N TYR A 480 -13.92 -7.76 13.24
CA TYR A 480 -14.95 -7.02 13.96
C TYR A 480 -15.94 -6.28 13.04
N ILE A 481 -15.54 -5.89 11.83
CA ILE A 481 -16.45 -5.31 10.83
C ILE A 481 -17.10 -6.34 9.87
N ARG A 482 -16.82 -7.64 10.03
CA ARG A 482 -17.47 -8.72 9.24
C ARG A 482 -18.97 -8.74 9.51
N ARG A 483 -19.76 -8.52 8.46
CA ARG A 483 -21.23 -8.43 8.49
C ARG A 483 -21.88 -9.82 8.33
N PRO A 484 -23.12 -10.01 8.81
CA PRO A 484 -23.86 -11.27 8.62
C PRO A 484 -24.07 -11.70 7.17
N ASP A 485 -24.07 -10.76 6.22
CA ASP A 485 -24.17 -11.05 4.77
C ASP A 485 -22.86 -11.52 4.12
N GLY A 486 -21.80 -11.70 4.92
CA GLY A 486 -20.48 -12.14 4.48
C GLY A 486 -19.56 -11.02 3.99
N GLN A 487 -20.04 -9.78 3.87
CA GLN A 487 -19.23 -8.63 3.47
C GLN A 487 -18.57 -7.95 4.68
N LEU A 488 -17.83 -6.86 4.46
CA LEU A 488 -17.31 -5.98 5.51
C LEU A 488 -18.14 -4.67 5.60
N MET A 489 -18.13 -3.98 6.75
CA MET A 489 -18.43 -2.54 6.77
C MET A 489 -17.41 -1.82 5.87
N ARG A 490 -17.80 -0.72 5.24
CA ARG A 490 -16.90 0.01 4.33
C ARG A 490 -15.93 0.87 5.13
N ASP A 491 -14.70 1.02 4.66
CA ASP A 491 -13.70 1.91 5.22
C ASP A 491 -12.70 2.23 4.10
N GLY A 492 -12.57 3.49 3.67
CA GLY A 492 -11.67 3.87 2.57
C GLY A 492 -12.05 3.25 1.22
N ASP A 493 -11.04 2.99 0.36
CA ASP A 493 -11.23 2.47 -1.00
C ASP A 493 -11.61 0.97 -1.02
N SER A 494 -12.90 0.65 -1.07
CA SER A 494 -13.46 -0.71 -1.00
C SER A 494 -13.49 -1.50 -2.33
N TYR A 495 -12.33 -1.86 -2.90
CA TYR A 495 -12.29 -2.63 -4.16
C TYR A 495 -13.00 -3.99 -4.10
N GLN A 496 -13.05 -4.66 -2.94
CA GLN A 496 -13.73 -5.96 -2.78
C GLN A 496 -15.20 -5.88 -3.20
N SER A 497 -15.87 -4.72 -2.99
CA SER A 497 -17.26 -4.52 -3.39
C SER A 497 -17.52 -4.62 -4.90
N VAL A 498 -16.49 -4.37 -5.72
CA VAL A 498 -16.55 -4.34 -7.19
C VAL A 498 -16.33 -5.73 -7.78
N TYR A 499 -15.42 -6.51 -7.20
CA TYR A 499 -15.01 -7.81 -7.72
C TYR A 499 -15.73 -9.01 -7.08
N THR A 500 -16.32 -8.82 -5.90
CA THR A 500 -17.07 -9.86 -5.18
C THR A 500 -18.57 -9.63 -5.32
N LYS A 501 -19.32 -10.71 -5.57
CA LYS A 501 -20.76 -10.66 -5.86
C LYS A 501 -21.61 -10.35 -4.63
N PHE A 502 -22.79 -9.80 -4.88
CA PHE A 502 -23.80 -9.60 -3.85
C PHE A 502 -24.13 -10.94 -3.14
N LEU A 503 -24.07 -10.94 -1.81
CA LEU A 503 -24.25 -12.10 -0.92
C LEU A 503 -23.22 -13.23 -1.06
N THR A 504 -22.05 -12.95 -1.64
CA THR A 504 -20.88 -13.83 -1.48
C THR A 504 -19.93 -13.28 -0.42
N TYR A 505 -19.37 -14.18 0.39
CA TYR A 505 -18.47 -13.85 1.49
C TYR A 505 -17.15 -13.27 0.94
N TRP A 506 -16.74 -12.09 1.43
CA TRP A 506 -15.52 -11.42 0.96
C TRP A 506 -14.25 -12.10 1.49
N THR A 507 -13.24 -12.31 0.64
CA THR A 507 -12.05 -13.09 0.98
C THR A 507 -10.75 -12.35 0.66
N GLU A 508 -9.82 -12.30 1.61
CA GLU A 508 -8.43 -11.84 1.44
C GLU A 508 -7.47 -12.84 2.09
N PRO A 509 -7.35 -14.09 1.61
CA PRO A 509 -6.91 -15.20 2.47
C PRO A 509 -5.47 -15.09 2.97
N ASN A 510 -4.57 -14.43 2.23
CA ASN A 510 -3.20 -14.19 2.69
C ASN A 510 -3.15 -13.30 3.94
N ALA A 511 -4.06 -12.34 4.09
CA ALA A 511 -4.15 -11.44 5.24
C ALA A 511 -4.61 -12.12 6.54
N TYR A 512 -5.02 -13.40 6.46
CA TYR A 512 -5.42 -14.22 7.62
C TYR A 512 -4.52 -15.46 7.76
N MET A 513 -4.17 -16.13 6.66
CA MET A 513 -3.23 -17.26 6.65
C MET A 513 -1.88 -16.89 7.26
N LEU A 514 -1.29 -15.78 6.79
CA LEU A 514 0.05 -15.34 7.20
C LEU A 514 0.10 -15.00 8.70
N PRO A 515 -0.72 -14.07 9.26
CA PRO A 515 -0.68 -13.76 10.69
C PRO A 515 -1.23 -14.88 11.57
N GLY A 516 -2.29 -15.58 11.14
CA GLY A 516 -2.91 -16.66 11.91
C GLY A 516 -1.92 -17.79 12.19
N SER A 517 -1.13 -18.19 11.18
CA SER A 517 -0.10 -19.22 11.31
C SER A 517 1.22 -18.69 11.91
N TYR A 518 1.53 -17.39 11.79
CA TYR A 518 2.71 -16.77 12.40
C TYR A 518 2.54 -16.61 13.91
N TYR A 519 1.41 -16.06 14.36
CA TYR A 519 1.13 -15.82 15.79
C TYR A 519 0.43 -17.00 16.49
N ASN A 520 0.06 -18.05 15.75
CA ASN A 520 -0.81 -19.14 16.21
C ASN A 520 -2.15 -18.63 16.76
N ASP A 521 -2.67 -17.52 16.22
CA ASP A 521 -3.94 -16.92 16.64
C ASP A 521 -5.15 -17.75 16.16
N PRO A 522 -5.96 -18.34 17.05
CA PRO A 522 -7.02 -19.27 16.69
C PRO A 522 -8.25 -18.60 16.07
N TYR A 523 -8.48 -17.31 16.30
CA TYR A 523 -9.61 -16.57 15.74
C TYR A 523 -9.32 -16.13 14.30
N ILE A 524 -8.11 -15.63 14.06
CA ILE A 524 -7.64 -15.29 12.72
C ILE A 524 -7.47 -16.56 11.87
N LYS A 525 -7.11 -17.68 12.49
CA LYS A 525 -7.12 -19.02 11.87
C LYS A 525 -8.52 -19.47 11.45
N HIS A 526 -9.53 -19.22 12.28
CA HIS A 526 -10.93 -19.54 11.97
C HIS A 526 -11.46 -18.74 10.79
N GLU A 527 -11.17 -17.44 10.76
CA GLU A 527 -11.53 -16.55 9.65
C GLU A 527 -10.86 -16.98 8.32
N PHE A 528 -9.59 -17.44 8.35
CA PHE A 528 -8.95 -18.05 7.19
C PHE A 528 -9.69 -19.32 6.72
N ALA A 529 -10.04 -20.23 7.64
CA ALA A 529 -10.78 -21.46 7.33
C ALA A 529 -12.19 -21.18 6.75
N GLN A 530 -12.87 -20.13 7.23
CA GLN A 530 -14.13 -19.66 6.64
C GLN A 530 -13.90 -19.13 5.22
N GLN A 531 -12.86 -18.33 4.97
CA GLN A 531 -12.58 -17.84 3.61
C GLN A 531 -12.20 -18.98 2.63
N LEU A 532 -11.45 -20.00 3.06
CA LEU A 532 -11.22 -21.20 2.25
C LEU A 532 -12.54 -21.92 1.91
N SER A 533 -13.45 -22.00 2.87
CA SER A 533 -14.78 -22.62 2.69
C SER A 533 -15.66 -21.81 1.74
N ALA A 534 -15.60 -20.48 1.80
CA ALA A 534 -16.31 -19.57 0.90
C ALA A 534 -15.82 -19.64 -0.54
N LEU A 535 -14.51 -19.87 -0.77
CA LEU A 535 -13.94 -20.00 -2.11
C LEU A 535 -14.38 -21.27 -2.85
N GLY A 536 -14.97 -22.25 -2.15
CA GLY A 536 -15.68 -23.42 -2.68
C GLY A 536 -14.85 -24.46 -3.46
N SER A 537 -13.68 -24.08 -3.97
CA SER A 537 -12.73 -24.93 -4.67
C SER A 537 -11.31 -24.63 -4.23
N ALA A 538 -10.53 -25.69 -3.98
CA ALA A 538 -9.13 -25.57 -3.63
C ALA A 538 -8.25 -25.07 -4.80
N ASP A 539 -8.78 -24.96 -6.03
CA ASP A 539 -8.11 -24.33 -7.18
C ASP A 539 -8.18 -22.80 -7.16
N SER A 540 -9.07 -22.21 -6.37
CA SER A 540 -9.27 -20.76 -6.27
C SER A 540 -8.02 -20.01 -5.74
N LEU A 541 -7.12 -20.71 -5.03
CA LEU A 541 -5.84 -20.17 -4.53
C LEU A 541 -4.60 -20.68 -5.27
N LYS A 542 -4.72 -21.29 -6.45
CA LYS A 542 -3.58 -21.89 -7.18
C LYS A 542 -2.42 -20.93 -7.49
N SER A 543 -2.67 -19.62 -7.55
CA SER A 543 -1.64 -18.58 -7.72
C SER A 543 -0.77 -18.36 -6.47
N ASN A 544 -1.21 -18.88 -5.31
CA ASN A 544 -0.58 -18.80 -3.98
C ASN A 544 -0.13 -20.18 -3.45
N ASP A 545 -0.16 -21.25 -4.26
CA ASP A 545 0.11 -22.63 -3.80
C ASP A 545 1.42 -22.78 -3.03
N ILE A 546 2.48 -22.08 -3.46
CA ILE A 546 3.77 -22.11 -2.78
C ILE A 546 3.69 -21.47 -1.38
N TRP A 547 2.91 -20.40 -1.20
CA TRP A 547 2.71 -19.74 0.10
C TRP A 547 1.85 -20.58 1.05
N GLN A 548 0.89 -21.35 0.51
CA GLN A 548 0.14 -22.35 1.28
C GLN A 548 1.07 -23.44 1.81
N VAL A 549 1.96 -23.97 0.95
CA VAL A 549 2.96 -24.98 1.33
C VAL A 549 3.97 -24.45 2.36
N LEU A 550 4.40 -23.19 2.23
CA LEU A 550 5.45 -22.62 3.07
C LEU A 550 4.97 -22.07 4.43
N PHE A 551 3.72 -21.58 4.54
CA PHE A 551 3.28 -20.80 5.70
C PHE A 551 1.98 -21.26 6.37
N SER A 552 1.19 -22.15 5.77
CA SER A 552 -0.02 -22.67 6.43
C SER A 552 0.33 -23.65 7.56
N ASN A 553 -0.25 -23.45 8.74
CA ASN A 553 -0.11 -24.35 9.91
C ASN A 553 -1.41 -25.14 10.18
N PRO A 554 -1.76 -26.20 9.42
CA PRO A 554 -3.05 -26.87 9.54
C PRO A 554 -3.21 -27.71 10.82
N ARG A 555 -2.12 -27.89 11.59
CA ARG A 555 -2.14 -28.51 12.94
C ARG A 555 -2.70 -27.58 14.02
N GLN A 556 -2.83 -26.29 13.74
CA GLN A 556 -3.34 -25.27 14.67
C GLN A 556 -4.88 -25.27 14.73
N ASN A 557 -5.44 -25.28 15.93
CA ASN A 557 -6.89 -25.19 16.15
C ASN A 557 -7.46 -23.82 15.72
N ALA A 558 -8.59 -23.85 15.02
CA ALA A 558 -9.46 -22.70 14.79
C ALA A 558 -10.44 -22.51 15.97
N THR A 559 -10.86 -21.27 16.25
CA THR A 559 -11.90 -20.95 17.24
C THR A 559 -12.87 -19.89 16.69
N PRO A 560 -14.20 -20.17 16.65
CA PRO A 560 -15.21 -19.21 16.22
C PRO A 560 -15.18 -17.89 17.01
N PRO A 561 -15.46 -16.74 16.37
CA PRO A 561 -15.43 -15.42 17.03
C PRO A 561 -16.54 -15.23 18.10
N LYS A 562 -17.43 -16.21 18.30
CA LYS A 562 -18.55 -16.14 19.26
C LYS A 562 -18.11 -15.85 20.71
N ALA A 563 -16.88 -16.21 21.07
CA ALA A 563 -16.29 -15.95 22.40
C ALA A 563 -15.57 -14.59 22.51
N LEU A 564 -15.47 -13.81 21.43
CA LEU A 564 -14.87 -12.47 21.46
C LEU A 564 -15.88 -11.44 22.01
N PRO A 565 -15.42 -10.44 22.78
CA PRO A 565 -16.24 -9.32 23.24
C PRO A 565 -17.03 -8.68 22.09
N LEU A 566 -18.30 -8.34 22.34
CA LEU A 566 -19.17 -7.76 21.32
C LEU A 566 -18.76 -6.35 20.87
N SER A 567 -17.86 -5.68 21.59
CA SER A 567 -17.30 -4.38 21.18
C SER A 567 -15.79 -4.35 21.38
N ARG A 568 -15.09 -3.66 20.48
CA ARG A 568 -13.63 -3.46 20.55
C ARG A 568 -13.28 -2.03 20.18
N TYR A 569 -12.37 -1.45 20.96
CA TYR A 569 -11.73 -0.18 20.67
C TYR A 569 -10.35 -0.42 20.08
N PHE A 570 -10.05 0.31 19.01
CA PHE A 570 -8.77 0.39 18.31
C PHE A 570 -8.25 1.81 18.53
N ALA A 571 -7.14 1.93 19.27
CA ALA A 571 -6.70 3.20 19.82
C ALA A 571 -6.26 4.22 18.75
N ASP A 572 -5.91 5.44 19.15
CA ASP A 572 -5.15 6.35 18.29
C ASP A 572 -3.82 5.67 17.88
N PRO A 573 -3.35 5.78 16.63
CA PRO A 573 -3.80 6.71 15.58
C PRO A 573 -5.12 6.42 14.85
N ALA A 574 -5.71 5.21 14.98
CA ALA A 574 -6.94 4.86 14.29
C ALA A 574 -8.19 5.53 14.92
N GLY A 575 -8.29 5.46 16.25
CA GLY A 575 -9.41 6.02 17.01
C GLY A 575 -10.76 5.45 16.59
N LEU A 576 -10.84 4.12 16.41
CA LEU A 576 -12.01 3.42 15.88
C LEU A 576 -12.62 2.53 16.97
N MET A 577 -13.93 2.62 17.19
CA MET A 577 -14.69 1.66 17.97
C MET A 577 -15.67 0.90 17.07
N VAL A 578 -15.68 -0.42 17.18
CA VAL A 578 -16.65 -1.29 16.51
C VAL A 578 -17.48 -1.97 17.59
N ALA A 579 -18.80 -1.87 17.50
CA ALA A 579 -19.74 -2.40 18.47
C ALA A 579 -20.82 -3.26 17.80
N ARG A 580 -21.15 -4.40 18.40
CA ARG A 580 -22.05 -5.43 17.85
C ARG A 580 -23.11 -5.82 18.87
N THR A 581 -24.22 -6.41 18.42
CA THR A 581 -25.17 -7.13 19.30
C THR A 581 -24.95 -8.65 19.34
N GLY A 582 -24.07 -9.17 18.48
CA GLY A 582 -23.76 -10.60 18.40
C GLY A 582 -22.71 -10.96 17.35
N TRP A 583 -22.48 -12.26 17.21
CA TRP A 583 -21.61 -12.87 16.20
C TRP A 583 -22.40 -13.85 15.33
N THR A 584 -22.04 -13.93 14.05
CA THR A 584 -22.52 -14.93 13.09
C THR A 584 -21.34 -15.78 12.64
N ASP A 585 -21.51 -17.09 12.57
CA ASP A 585 -20.45 -18.01 12.15
C ASP A 585 -20.94 -18.86 10.96
N SER A 586 -20.83 -18.30 9.76
CA SER A 586 -21.34 -18.87 8.51
C SER A 586 -20.74 -18.16 7.30
N VAL A 587 -20.32 -18.93 6.29
CA VAL A 587 -19.96 -18.40 4.96
C VAL A 587 -21.19 -18.14 4.08
N VAL A 588 -22.33 -18.77 4.38
CA VAL A 588 -23.61 -18.51 3.73
C VAL A 588 -24.18 -17.20 4.31
N ALA A 589 -24.50 -16.24 3.45
CA ALA A 589 -24.97 -14.92 3.83
C ALA A 589 -26.29 -14.95 4.63
N GLN A 590 -26.25 -14.45 5.86
CA GLN A 590 -27.38 -14.36 6.79
C GLN A 590 -27.98 -12.95 6.76
N GLN A 591 -28.54 -12.54 5.62
CA GLN A 591 -29.08 -11.19 5.39
C GLN A 591 -30.00 -10.67 6.51
N ASN A 592 -30.84 -11.56 7.05
CA ASN A 592 -31.84 -11.25 8.08
C ASN A 592 -31.44 -11.72 9.48
N SER A 593 -30.13 -11.79 9.74
CA SER A 593 -29.58 -12.00 11.09
C SER A 593 -29.97 -10.86 12.05
N PRO A 594 -30.27 -11.13 13.33
CA PRO A 594 -30.57 -10.11 14.34
C PRO A 594 -29.33 -9.33 14.83
N VAL A 595 -28.15 -9.57 14.26
CA VAL A 595 -26.91 -8.86 14.61
C VAL A 595 -26.90 -7.46 13.98
N ALA A 596 -26.96 -6.43 14.84
CA ALA A 596 -26.62 -5.06 14.49
C ALA A 596 -25.11 -4.84 14.68
N ILE A 597 -24.51 -3.98 13.85
CA ILE A 597 -23.10 -3.58 13.91
C ILE A 597 -23.02 -2.07 13.70
N ALA A 598 -22.26 -1.38 14.55
CA ALA A 598 -21.89 0.02 14.38
C ALA A 598 -20.36 0.18 14.29
N THR A 599 -19.91 1.09 13.42
CA THR A 599 -18.55 1.64 13.45
C THR A 599 -18.62 3.10 13.89
N MET A 600 -17.66 3.53 14.69
CA MET A 600 -17.58 4.88 15.27
C MET A 600 -16.12 5.32 15.20
N LYS A 601 -15.80 6.30 14.35
CA LYS A 601 -14.43 6.67 13.96
C LYS A 601 -14.13 8.09 14.40
N VAL A 602 -13.16 8.29 15.28
CA VAL A 602 -12.52 9.59 15.51
C VAL A 602 -11.63 9.93 14.32
N GLY A 603 -10.82 8.97 13.82
CA GLY A 603 -9.95 9.17 12.66
C GLY A 603 -8.84 10.18 12.96
N SER A 604 -8.12 9.95 14.06
CA SER A 604 -7.21 10.91 14.70
C SER A 604 -5.99 11.27 13.84
N VAL A 605 -5.55 10.37 12.96
CA VAL A 605 -4.47 10.61 11.99
C VAL A 605 -4.92 10.20 10.58
N ARG A 606 -4.55 11.02 9.59
CA ARG A 606 -4.82 10.82 8.17
C ARG A 606 -3.52 10.49 7.43
N PHE A 607 -3.40 9.26 6.95
CA PHE A 607 -2.23 8.67 6.31
C PHE A 607 -2.17 8.86 4.79
N ALA A 608 -3.23 9.40 4.19
CA ALA A 608 -3.38 9.65 2.74
C ALA A 608 -3.68 8.39 1.90
N ASN A 609 -3.45 8.49 0.59
CA ASN A 609 -3.63 7.40 -0.36
C ASN A 609 -5.09 6.87 -0.34
N HIS A 610 -5.31 5.60 -0.01
CA HIS A 610 -6.65 4.99 0.09
C HIS A 610 -7.50 5.38 1.31
N GLN A 611 -7.02 6.22 2.23
CA GLN A 611 -7.82 6.73 3.37
C GLN A 611 -8.65 7.95 2.99
N HIS A 612 -9.90 8.02 3.45
CA HIS A 612 -10.82 9.13 3.19
C HIS A 612 -10.71 10.25 4.24
N LEU A 613 -11.37 11.38 3.99
CA LEU A 613 -11.46 12.54 4.88
C LEU A 613 -12.66 12.41 5.84
N ASP A 614 -12.58 11.38 6.68
CA ASP A 614 -13.71 10.75 7.38
C ASP A 614 -13.65 10.86 8.91
N SER A 615 -12.88 11.79 9.46
CA SER A 615 -12.80 11.99 10.91
C SER A 615 -14.19 12.28 11.50
N GLY A 616 -14.59 11.55 12.54
CA GLY A 616 -15.94 11.60 13.10
C GLY A 616 -16.99 10.71 12.42
N HIS A 617 -16.67 9.98 11.35
CA HIS A 617 -17.62 9.11 10.64
C HIS A 617 -18.20 7.99 11.53
N PHE A 618 -19.42 7.55 11.21
CA PHE A 618 -20.03 6.35 11.78
C PHE A 618 -20.82 5.59 10.71
N GLN A 619 -21.03 4.29 10.90
CA GLN A 619 -21.99 3.48 10.14
C GLN A 619 -22.86 2.65 11.08
N LEU A 620 -24.02 2.21 10.57
CA LEU A 620 -24.95 1.34 11.29
C LEU A 620 -25.57 0.34 10.30
N TYR A 621 -25.27 -0.94 10.52
CA TYR A 621 -25.85 -2.08 9.80
C TYR A 621 -26.83 -2.81 10.72
N TYR A 622 -28.02 -3.13 10.21
CA TYR A 622 -28.93 -4.10 10.80
C TYR A 622 -29.85 -4.66 9.72
N LYS A 623 -29.81 -5.98 9.51
CA LYS A 623 -30.49 -6.67 8.40
C LYS A 623 -30.33 -5.96 7.04
N GLY A 624 -29.15 -5.39 6.81
CA GLY A 624 -28.80 -4.52 5.67
C GLY A 624 -28.06 -3.24 6.09
N PRO A 625 -27.36 -2.57 5.16
CA PRO A 625 -26.61 -1.35 5.42
C PRO A 625 -27.57 -0.13 5.52
N LEU A 626 -27.71 0.48 6.71
CA LEU A 626 -28.73 1.49 6.99
C LEU A 626 -28.16 2.92 7.06
N ALA A 627 -27.12 3.14 7.85
CA ALA A 627 -26.28 4.34 7.79
C ALA A 627 -24.93 3.92 7.17
N ILE A 628 -24.61 4.47 6.01
CA ILE A 628 -23.56 3.93 5.11
C ILE A 628 -22.38 4.89 4.95
N ASP A 629 -21.25 4.36 4.49
CA ASP A 629 -20.27 5.11 3.70
C ASP A 629 -20.74 5.13 2.22
N SER A 630 -20.37 6.11 1.40
CA SER A 630 -20.98 6.29 0.08
C SER A 630 -20.04 6.75 -1.05
N GLY A 631 -20.54 6.64 -2.28
CA GLY A 631 -19.72 6.70 -3.50
C GLY A 631 -19.12 5.33 -3.85
N LEU A 632 -18.25 5.30 -4.86
CA LEU A 632 -17.54 4.09 -5.29
C LEU A 632 -16.07 4.38 -5.56
N TYR A 633 -15.21 3.48 -5.13
CA TYR A 633 -13.79 3.50 -5.47
C TYR A 633 -13.56 3.26 -6.96
N GLU A 634 -14.21 2.25 -7.53
CA GLU A 634 -14.11 1.86 -8.94
C GLU A 634 -15.49 1.66 -9.56
N GLY A 635 -15.62 2.06 -10.82
CA GLY A 635 -16.85 2.04 -11.58
C GLY A 635 -16.64 2.57 -13.01
N LYS A 636 -17.71 3.10 -13.61
CA LYS A 636 -17.74 3.64 -14.98
C LYS A 636 -18.42 4.99 -15.07
N THR A 637 -18.17 5.71 -16.16
CA THR A 637 -19.01 6.82 -16.61
C THR A 637 -20.46 6.39 -16.83
N SER A 638 -21.39 7.34 -16.77
CA SER A 638 -22.84 7.08 -16.89
C SER A 638 -23.30 6.56 -18.27
N ASP A 639 -22.42 6.54 -19.27
CA ASP A 639 -22.62 5.91 -20.57
C ASP A 639 -21.98 4.50 -20.69
N GLY A 640 -21.36 4.01 -19.62
CA GLY A 640 -20.75 2.69 -19.51
C GLY A 640 -19.41 2.51 -20.24
N LYS A 641 -18.84 3.56 -20.85
CA LYS A 641 -17.68 3.42 -21.76
C LYS A 641 -16.32 3.56 -21.10
N THR A 642 -16.18 4.49 -20.15
CA THR A 642 -14.88 4.84 -19.55
C THR A 642 -14.85 4.40 -18.09
N ASP A 643 -13.79 3.73 -17.68
CA ASP A 643 -13.59 3.34 -16.28
C ASP A 643 -13.24 4.58 -15.43
N LEU A 644 -13.77 4.62 -14.20
CA LEU A 644 -13.51 5.64 -13.19
C LEU A 644 -12.98 4.95 -11.93
N ASN A 645 -11.85 5.41 -11.42
CA ASN A 645 -11.09 4.77 -10.33
C ASN A 645 -10.35 5.82 -9.47
N TYR A 646 -9.28 5.41 -8.78
CA TYR A 646 -8.39 6.30 -8.02
C TYR A 646 -8.01 7.56 -8.81
N GLY A 647 -8.22 8.74 -8.23
CA GLY A 647 -7.92 10.02 -8.85
C GLY A 647 -8.93 10.49 -9.93
N SER A 648 -10.06 9.81 -10.09
CA SER A 648 -11.16 10.25 -10.95
C SER A 648 -11.90 11.49 -10.40
N PRO A 649 -12.77 12.15 -11.19
CA PRO A 649 -13.58 13.26 -10.69
C PRO A 649 -14.51 12.87 -9.54
N HIS A 650 -15.02 11.62 -9.49
CA HIS A 650 -15.82 11.13 -8.36
C HIS A 650 -14.96 10.96 -7.10
N ASP A 651 -13.75 10.40 -7.26
CA ASP A 651 -12.81 10.15 -6.17
C ASP A 651 -12.38 11.45 -5.45
N TRP A 652 -11.86 12.44 -6.20
CA TRP A 652 -11.41 13.73 -5.64
C TRP A 652 -12.53 14.62 -5.09
N ASN A 653 -13.76 14.50 -5.61
CA ASN A 653 -14.84 15.47 -5.32
C ASN A 653 -16.02 14.91 -4.51
N TYR A 654 -16.11 13.59 -4.33
CA TYR A 654 -17.14 12.98 -3.52
C TYR A 654 -16.58 11.85 -2.63
N HIS A 655 -16.09 10.74 -3.21
CA HIS A 655 -15.84 9.52 -2.44
C HIS A 655 -14.83 9.71 -1.30
N LYS A 656 -13.66 10.33 -1.55
CA LYS A 656 -12.68 10.60 -0.49
C LYS A 656 -13.06 11.76 0.44
N ARG A 657 -14.20 12.42 0.24
CA ARG A 657 -14.56 13.71 0.85
C ARG A 657 -15.58 13.55 1.96
N THR A 658 -15.57 14.45 2.93
CA THR A 658 -16.41 14.36 4.15
C THR A 658 -17.90 14.36 3.81
N ILE A 659 -18.32 14.94 2.67
CA ILE A 659 -19.69 14.88 2.15
C ILE A 659 -20.18 13.49 1.69
N ALA A 660 -19.32 12.48 1.59
CA ALA A 660 -19.72 11.08 1.39
C ALA A 660 -19.99 10.32 2.71
N HIS A 661 -19.67 10.95 3.85
CA HIS A 661 -19.60 10.30 5.15
C HIS A 661 -20.67 10.85 6.11
N ASN A 662 -21.12 10.01 7.05
CA ASN A 662 -21.99 10.43 8.16
C ASN A 662 -21.24 11.31 9.19
N ALA A 663 -20.86 12.52 8.77
CA ALA A 663 -19.95 13.43 9.45
C ALA A 663 -20.57 14.83 9.65
N MET A 664 -19.74 15.83 9.93
CA MET A 664 -20.13 17.24 9.97
C MET A 664 -19.50 18.01 8.81
N LEU A 665 -20.27 18.93 8.22
CA LEU A 665 -19.80 19.95 7.30
C LEU A 665 -19.92 21.33 7.96
N VAL A 666 -18.95 22.21 7.69
CA VAL A 666 -19.01 23.65 7.97
C VAL A 666 -18.62 24.36 6.69
N PHE A 667 -19.57 25.07 6.08
CA PHE A 667 -19.40 25.63 4.75
C PHE A 667 -18.84 27.06 4.81
N ASP A 668 -17.57 27.20 4.43
CA ASP A 668 -16.95 28.49 4.08
C ASP A 668 -16.90 28.60 2.56
N ARG A 669 -17.58 29.61 1.99
CA ARG A 669 -17.65 29.86 0.53
C ARG A 669 -16.29 30.18 -0.10
N ALA A 670 -15.32 30.67 0.69
CA ALA A 670 -13.98 31.02 0.23
C ALA A 670 -12.97 29.86 0.32
N GLU A 671 -13.31 28.76 0.99
CA GLU A 671 -12.41 27.62 1.15
C GLU A 671 -12.11 26.92 -0.18
N THR A 672 -10.88 26.43 -0.32
CA THR A 672 -10.38 25.80 -1.54
C THR A 672 -9.64 24.50 -1.24
N PHE A 673 -9.72 23.56 -2.18
CA PHE A 673 -9.06 22.26 -2.12
C PHE A 673 -8.23 22.10 -3.39
N ALA A 674 -6.98 21.62 -3.25
CA ALA A 674 -5.97 21.80 -4.30
C ALA A 674 -6.25 21.04 -5.61
N THR A 675 -6.72 19.79 -5.51
CA THR A 675 -7.03 18.91 -6.66
C THR A 675 -8.52 18.82 -6.98
N ALA A 676 -9.39 19.41 -6.16
CA ALA A 676 -10.83 19.21 -6.24
C ALA A 676 -11.56 20.54 -6.52
N ASP A 677 -12.40 20.58 -7.57
CA ASP A 677 -13.30 21.71 -7.81
C ASP A 677 -14.31 21.88 -6.67
N SER A 678 -14.79 20.76 -6.14
CA SER A 678 -15.71 20.73 -5.01
C SER A 678 -15.14 21.37 -3.75
N ASN A 679 -15.91 22.32 -3.21
CA ASN A 679 -15.82 22.70 -1.81
C ASN A 679 -17.02 22.06 -1.11
N ASP A 680 -16.77 20.94 -0.44
CA ASP A 680 -17.81 20.14 0.20
C ASP A 680 -18.19 20.66 1.60
N GLY A 681 -17.55 21.72 2.09
CA GLY A 681 -17.64 22.13 3.50
C GLY A 681 -16.97 21.15 4.48
N GLY A 682 -16.22 20.16 3.99
CA GLY A 682 -15.65 19.07 4.76
C GLY A 682 -14.30 19.38 5.41
N GLN A 683 -13.52 18.32 5.60
CA GLN A 683 -12.19 18.32 6.23
C GLN A 683 -11.08 18.69 5.24
N ARG A 684 -9.89 19.04 5.78
CA ARG A 684 -8.72 19.49 5.02
C ARG A 684 -8.20 18.38 4.07
N PHE A 685 -8.15 18.68 2.78
CA PHE A 685 -7.50 17.81 1.81
C PHE A 685 -6.00 18.11 1.70
N VAL A 686 -5.18 17.47 2.55
CA VAL A 686 -3.72 17.43 2.36
C VAL A 686 -3.43 16.51 1.17
N VAL A 687 -3.07 17.05 0.01
CA VAL A 687 -2.84 16.22 -1.20
C VAL A 687 -1.59 15.33 -1.12
N PRO A 688 -0.43 15.80 -0.61
CA PRO A 688 0.76 14.95 -0.47
C PRO A 688 0.52 13.70 0.40
N GLU A 689 1.32 12.67 0.12
CA GLU A 689 1.42 11.46 0.93
C GLU A 689 2.64 11.57 1.88
N PRO A 690 2.55 11.12 3.14
CA PRO A 690 3.66 11.18 4.08
C PRO A 690 4.74 10.15 3.73
N ALA A 691 5.94 10.61 3.37
CA ALA A 691 7.04 9.70 3.00
C ALA A 691 7.61 8.89 4.18
N THR A 692 7.62 9.46 5.39
CA THR A 692 8.19 8.89 6.61
C THR A 692 7.31 9.16 7.83
N LEU A 693 7.52 8.44 8.95
CA LEU A 693 6.83 8.70 10.22
C LEU A 693 7.05 10.13 10.72
N THR A 694 8.27 10.67 10.58
CA THR A 694 8.57 12.07 10.92
C THR A 694 7.75 13.05 10.09
N ALA A 695 7.55 12.77 8.80
CA ALA A 695 6.70 13.59 7.94
C ALA A 695 5.20 13.45 8.26
N LEU A 696 4.75 12.29 8.74
CA LEU A 696 3.37 12.07 9.22
C LEU A 696 3.10 12.86 10.51
N LEU A 697 3.99 12.80 11.49
CA LEU A 697 3.79 13.40 12.82
C LEU A 697 4.09 14.90 12.88
N ALA A 698 4.80 15.45 11.89
CA ALA A 698 5.12 16.87 11.79
C ALA A 698 3.83 17.75 11.73
N PRO A 699 3.52 18.57 12.75
CA PRO A 699 2.25 19.30 12.82
C PRO A 699 1.98 20.23 11.64
N GLN A 700 3.03 20.84 11.08
CA GLN A 700 2.95 21.73 9.92
C GLN A 700 2.50 21.03 8.63
N ASN A 701 2.59 19.70 8.55
CA ASN A 701 2.10 18.92 7.41
C ASN A 701 0.59 18.58 7.54
N GLY A 702 0.00 18.76 8.71
CA GLY A 702 -1.45 18.69 8.90
C GLY A 702 -2.08 17.29 8.81
N TYR A 703 -1.32 16.21 8.97
CA TYR A 703 -1.88 14.84 8.99
C TYR A 703 -2.58 14.46 10.31
N ILE A 704 -2.34 15.21 11.40
CA ILE A 704 -3.03 15.02 12.68
C ILE A 704 -4.39 15.71 12.63
N ASN A 705 -5.45 14.91 12.58
CA ASN A 705 -6.84 15.36 12.46
C ASN A 705 -7.54 15.51 13.82
N GLY A 706 -7.06 14.83 14.86
CA GLY A 706 -7.72 14.85 16.16
C GLY A 706 -7.03 13.98 17.19
N SER A 707 -7.79 13.60 18.21
CA SER A 707 -7.43 12.59 19.21
C SER A 707 -8.66 12.07 19.93
N SER A 708 -8.66 10.80 20.29
CA SER A 708 -9.61 10.23 21.24
C SER A 708 -9.41 10.85 22.62
N GLN A 709 -10.50 11.31 23.23
CA GLN A 709 -10.51 11.98 24.53
C GLN A 709 -11.00 11.04 25.65
N ASP A 710 -12.11 10.35 25.40
CA ASP A 710 -12.69 9.35 26.31
C ASP A 710 -13.11 8.10 25.52
N SER A 711 -12.99 6.93 26.12
CA SER A 711 -13.61 5.71 25.62
C SER A 711 -14.01 4.77 26.76
N HIS A 712 -15.14 4.07 26.62
CA HIS A 712 -15.55 3.05 27.57
C HIS A 712 -16.46 1.98 26.95
N ILE A 713 -16.32 0.73 27.39
CA ILE A 713 -17.19 -0.39 27.03
C ILE A 713 -17.67 -1.00 28.35
N GLY A 714 -18.98 -1.17 28.54
CA GLY A 714 -19.48 -1.63 29.83
C GLY A 714 -20.99 -1.84 29.96
N PRO A 715 -21.46 -2.16 31.19
CA PRO A 715 -20.65 -2.36 32.40
C PRO A 715 -19.86 -3.68 32.38
N ASP A 716 -20.29 -4.67 31.59
CA ASP A 716 -19.52 -5.86 31.22
C ASP A 716 -18.66 -5.58 29.98
N SER A 717 -17.46 -6.17 29.89
CA SER A 717 -16.57 -6.04 28.72
C SER A 717 -17.07 -6.84 27.53
N ASP A 718 -17.64 -8.02 27.79
CA ASP A 718 -17.85 -9.04 26.77
C ASP A 718 -19.24 -8.90 26.14
N THR A 719 -20.24 -8.62 26.97
CA THR A 719 -21.65 -8.37 26.61
C THR A 719 -22.13 -6.98 27.08
N PRO A 720 -21.45 -5.89 26.68
CA PRO A 720 -21.75 -4.53 27.12
C PRO A 720 -23.22 -4.15 26.89
N ASP A 721 -23.75 -3.29 27.77
CA ASP A 721 -24.99 -2.55 27.53
C ASP A 721 -24.73 -1.29 26.69
N TYR A 722 -23.53 -0.71 26.77
CA TYR A 722 -23.14 0.46 25.98
C TYR A 722 -21.66 0.42 25.58
N SER A 723 -21.34 1.18 24.53
CA SER A 723 -19.98 1.44 24.08
C SER A 723 -19.87 2.91 23.67
N TYR A 724 -18.96 3.62 24.33
CA TYR A 724 -18.80 5.07 24.30
C TYR A 724 -17.43 5.43 23.72
N LEU A 725 -17.41 6.39 22.81
CA LEU A 725 -16.20 6.98 22.25
C LEU A 725 -16.42 8.49 22.07
N LYS A 726 -15.43 9.30 22.43
CA LYS A 726 -15.44 10.76 22.23
C LYS A 726 -14.09 11.21 21.70
N GLY A 727 -14.10 12.10 20.72
CA GLY A 727 -12.88 12.70 20.16
C GLY A 727 -13.01 14.21 19.96
N ASP A 728 -11.88 14.91 20.10
CA ASP A 728 -11.67 16.24 19.52
C ASP A 728 -11.13 16.03 18.10
N ILE A 729 -11.85 16.57 17.12
CA ILE A 729 -11.53 16.49 15.69
C ILE A 729 -11.62 17.87 15.03
N ALA A 730 -11.49 18.97 15.80
CA ALA A 730 -11.42 20.33 15.27
C ALA A 730 -10.29 20.47 14.24
N LYS A 731 -9.13 19.84 14.52
CA LYS A 731 -7.93 19.87 13.67
C LYS A 731 -8.14 19.22 12.30
N ALA A 732 -9.16 18.38 12.10
CA ALA A 732 -9.47 17.79 10.80
C ALA A 732 -9.93 18.86 9.78
N TYR A 733 -10.45 19.99 10.26
CA TYR A 733 -10.96 21.09 9.44
C TYR A 733 -9.94 22.23 9.33
N THR A 734 -10.20 23.19 8.45
CA THR A 734 -9.48 24.48 8.43
C THR A 734 -9.90 25.36 9.61
N SER A 735 -9.28 26.53 9.75
CA SER A 735 -9.63 27.55 10.76
C SER A 735 -11.08 28.05 10.73
N LYS A 736 -11.89 27.64 9.75
CA LYS A 736 -13.35 27.81 9.75
C LYS A 736 -14.04 27.09 10.92
N VAL A 737 -13.40 26.08 11.51
CA VAL A 737 -13.82 25.43 12.77
C VAL A 737 -12.87 25.86 13.88
N VAL A 738 -13.43 26.45 14.94
CA VAL A 738 -12.69 26.91 16.12
C VAL A 738 -12.58 25.79 17.15
N ASN A 739 -13.63 24.97 17.30
CA ASN A 739 -13.64 23.83 18.21
C ASN A 739 -14.71 22.81 17.74
N TYR A 740 -14.44 21.51 17.87
CA TYR A 740 -15.37 20.45 17.49
C TYR A 740 -15.06 19.13 18.21
N THR A 741 -15.98 18.70 19.07
CA THR A 741 -15.97 17.38 19.69
C THR A 741 -17.19 16.57 19.26
N ARG A 742 -16.97 15.32 18.82
CA ARG A 742 -18.02 14.33 18.56
C ARG A 742 -17.99 13.24 19.64
N SER A 743 -19.17 12.86 20.13
CA SER A 743 -19.38 11.76 21.08
C SER A 743 -20.36 10.74 20.49
N PHE A 744 -19.99 9.47 20.53
CA PHE A 744 -20.81 8.33 20.10
C PHE A 744 -21.16 7.48 21.33
N VAL A 745 -22.42 7.06 21.45
CA VAL A 745 -22.84 5.99 22.36
C VAL A 745 -23.65 4.97 21.57
N PHE A 746 -23.05 3.81 21.30
CA PHE A 746 -23.79 2.63 20.90
C PHE A 746 -24.44 2.00 22.14
N LEU A 747 -25.72 1.68 22.05
CA LEU A 747 -26.49 0.95 23.05
C LEU A 747 -26.83 -0.41 22.49
N ASN A 748 -26.30 -1.48 23.11
CA ASN A 748 -26.85 -2.81 22.94
C ASN A 748 -28.11 -2.88 23.79
N LEU A 749 -29.27 -2.81 23.15
CA LEU A 749 -30.56 -2.71 23.84
C LEU A 749 -31.01 -4.03 24.43
N LYS A 750 -30.38 -5.15 24.03
CA LYS A 750 -30.66 -6.52 24.50
C LYS A 750 -32.09 -7.00 24.20
N ASP A 751 -32.74 -6.39 23.21
CA ASP A 751 -34.11 -6.65 22.78
C ASP A 751 -34.13 -7.28 21.36
N LYS A 752 -35.15 -8.09 21.03
CA LYS A 752 -35.25 -8.77 19.72
C LYS A 752 -35.90 -7.93 18.62
N GLN A 753 -36.73 -6.96 19.00
CA GLN A 753 -37.50 -6.09 18.11
C GLN A 753 -36.71 -4.79 17.85
N HIS A 754 -35.98 -4.33 18.86
CA HIS A 754 -35.14 -3.12 18.83
C HIS A 754 -33.71 -3.44 19.33
N PRO A 755 -32.88 -4.19 18.57
CA PRO A 755 -31.62 -4.73 19.10
C PRO A 755 -30.55 -3.69 19.45
N ALA A 756 -30.53 -2.54 18.78
CA ALA A 756 -29.54 -1.50 19.05
C ALA A 756 -30.06 -0.07 18.82
N ALA A 757 -29.37 0.88 19.45
CA ALA A 757 -29.41 2.28 19.08
C ALA A 757 -27.99 2.88 19.04
N LEU A 758 -27.79 3.90 18.22
CA LEU A 758 -26.59 4.72 18.17
C LEU A 758 -27.01 6.18 18.43
N ILE A 759 -26.44 6.77 19.47
CA ILE A 759 -26.63 8.17 19.83
C ILE A 759 -25.35 8.91 19.47
N VAL A 760 -25.47 9.99 18.69
CA VAL A 760 -24.35 10.85 18.28
C VAL A 760 -24.62 12.26 18.75
N LEU A 761 -23.70 12.83 19.52
CA LEU A 761 -23.73 14.21 19.96
C LEU A 761 -22.50 14.97 19.45
N ASP A 762 -22.74 16.11 18.82
CA ASP A 762 -21.72 17.03 18.33
C ASP A 762 -21.81 18.36 19.06
N LYS A 763 -20.66 18.88 19.50
CA LYS A 763 -20.49 20.26 19.99
C LYS A 763 -19.52 20.93 19.03
N ILE A 764 -19.98 21.86 18.20
CA ILE A 764 -19.18 22.42 17.10
C ILE A 764 -19.31 23.96 17.03
N LYS A 765 -18.17 24.64 16.98
CA LYS A 765 -18.07 26.09 16.80
C LYS A 765 -17.36 26.45 15.49
N SER A 766 -18.03 27.21 14.64
CA SER A 766 -17.44 27.84 13.45
C SER A 766 -16.78 29.18 13.77
N TYR A 767 -15.95 29.68 12.87
CA TYR A 767 -15.26 30.97 12.97
C TYR A 767 -16.24 32.17 12.90
N SER A 768 -17.34 32.03 12.18
CA SER A 768 -18.44 32.99 12.14
C SER A 768 -19.79 32.28 12.08
N SER A 769 -20.87 32.99 12.43
CA SER A 769 -22.23 32.42 12.48
C SER A 769 -22.80 32.04 11.12
N GLY A 770 -22.50 32.81 10.07
CA GLY A 770 -22.98 32.57 8.70
C GLY A 770 -22.33 31.39 7.96
N MET A 771 -21.43 30.64 8.60
CA MET A 771 -20.90 29.38 8.07
C MET A 771 -21.89 28.24 8.34
N LYS A 772 -22.74 27.91 7.36
CA LYS A 772 -23.76 26.85 7.47
C LYS A 772 -23.12 25.55 7.98
N LYS A 773 -23.63 25.05 9.12
CA LYS A 773 -23.27 23.73 9.66
C LYS A 773 -24.30 22.68 9.22
N THR A 774 -23.82 21.51 8.84
CA THR A 774 -24.66 20.40 8.35
C THR A 774 -24.20 19.07 8.94
N TRP A 775 -25.11 18.33 9.56
CA TRP A 775 -24.92 16.94 9.99
C TRP A 775 -25.48 16.00 8.92
N LEU A 776 -24.76 14.91 8.62
CA LEU A 776 -25.05 14.01 7.49
C LEU A 776 -25.47 12.61 7.92
N LEU A 777 -26.43 12.03 7.19
CA LEU A 777 -26.84 10.62 7.30
C LEU A 777 -27.16 10.02 5.92
N HIS A 778 -26.33 9.09 5.46
CA HIS A 778 -26.32 8.50 4.12
C HIS A 778 -27.07 7.16 4.06
N SER A 779 -27.66 6.87 2.91
CA SER A 779 -28.55 5.72 2.70
C SER A 779 -28.65 5.25 1.24
N GLU A 780 -28.91 3.95 1.07
CA GLU A 780 -29.21 3.30 -0.22
C GLU A 780 -30.59 3.68 -0.76
N GLN A 781 -31.62 3.65 0.10
CA GLN A 781 -33.02 3.91 -0.27
C GLN A 781 -33.45 5.30 0.21
N GLU A 782 -34.42 5.88 -0.48
CA GLU A 782 -34.91 7.24 -0.19
C GLU A 782 -35.44 7.37 1.25
N PRO A 783 -34.92 8.32 2.05
CA PRO A 783 -35.39 8.53 3.41
C PRO A 783 -36.77 9.21 3.43
N THR A 784 -37.60 8.81 4.39
CA THR A 784 -38.86 9.49 4.73
C THR A 784 -38.61 10.43 5.92
N ILE A 785 -39.07 11.68 5.83
CA ILE A 785 -38.89 12.71 6.87
C ILE A 785 -40.28 13.13 7.36
N VAL A 786 -40.50 13.09 8.69
CA VAL A 786 -41.74 13.54 9.34
C VAL A 786 -41.37 14.30 10.61
N GLY A 787 -41.45 15.63 10.57
CA GLY A 787 -41.06 16.48 11.69
C GLY A 787 -39.57 16.34 12.01
N ASP A 788 -39.25 15.97 13.26
CA ASP A 788 -37.89 15.74 13.77
C ASP A 788 -37.35 14.32 13.47
N THR A 789 -38.14 13.48 12.80
CA THR A 789 -37.91 12.04 12.67
C THR A 789 -37.66 11.65 11.21
N VAL A 790 -36.63 10.83 11.00
CA VAL A 790 -36.18 10.31 9.70
C VAL A 790 -36.22 8.78 9.73
N THR A 791 -36.87 8.17 8.74
CA THR A 791 -36.90 6.71 8.56
C THR A 791 -36.16 6.31 7.29
N ILE A 792 -35.19 5.40 7.43
CA ILE A 792 -34.44 4.76 6.33
C ILE A 792 -34.77 3.26 6.33
N LEU A 793 -34.92 2.67 5.14
CA LEU A 793 -35.27 1.25 4.94
C LEU A 793 -34.22 0.51 4.12
N ARG A 794 -33.99 -0.76 4.48
CA ARG A 794 -33.40 -1.80 3.62
C ARG A 794 -34.37 -2.96 3.54
N ASN A 795 -35.43 -2.78 2.75
CA ASN A 795 -36.47 -3.78 2.47
C ASN A 795 -36.40 -4.30 1.02
N THR A 796 -35.22 -4.22 0.39
CA THR A 796 -34.95 -4.62 -1.00
C THR A 796 -33.73 -5.53 -1.07
N LYS A 797 -33.57 -6.26 -2.17
CA LYS A 797 -32.53 -7.30 -2.35
C LYS A 797 -32.51 -8.40 -1.26
N GLY A 798 -33.63 -8.67 -0.57
CA GLY A 798 -33.74 -9.70 0.48
C GLY A 798 -33.48 -9.23 1.91
N TYR A 799 -33.10 -7.97 2.10
CA TYR A 799 -32.92 -7.33 3.41
C TYR A 799 -34.26 -6.96 4.09
N ASN A 800 -34.24 -6.76 5.41
CA ASN A 800 -35.39 -6.33 6.23
C ASN A 800 -35.01 -5.30 7.33
N GLY A 801 -34.02 -4.45 7.06
CA GLY A 801 -33.55 -3.43 8.00
C GLY A 801 -34.41 -2.16 8.01
N LYS A 802 -34.61 -1.54 9.17
CA LYS A 802 -35.19 -0.20 9.32
C LYS A 802 -34.43 0.59 10.39
N LEU A 803 -34.03 1.81 10.05
CA LEU A 803 -33.37 2.77 10.94
C LEU A 803 -34.30 3.96 11.11
N ILE A 804 -34.50 4.38 12.35
CA ILE A 804 -35.31 5.55 12.71
C ILE A 804 -34.41 6.50 13.50
N ASN A 805 -34.01 7.60 12.87
CA ASN A 805 -33.29 8.69 13.53
C ASN A 805 -34.28 9.72 14.06
N ARG A 806 -34.03 10.24 15.25
CA ARG A 806 -34.67 11.46 15.75
C ARG A 806 -33.65 12.52 16.08
N THR A 807 -33.83 13.71 15.52
CA THR A 807 -33.05 14.91 15.85
C THR A 807 -33.60 15.52 17.14
N ILE A 808 -32.86 15.35 18.24
CA ILE A 808 -33.19 15.91 19.55
C ILE A 808 -32.68 17.35 19.67
N LEU A 809 -31.49 17.62 19.10
CA LEU A 809 -30.89 18.94 18.98
C LEU A 809 -30.28 19.13 17.58
N PRO A 810 -30.28 20.35 17.00
CA PRO A 810 -30.94 21.55 17.54
C PRO A 810 -32.48 21.44 17.46
N VAL A 811 -33.19 22.04 18.42
CA VAL A 811 -34.66 22.01 18.45
C VAL A 811 -35.21 22.78 17.25
N GLY A 812 -36.12 22.17 16.49
CA GLY A 812 -36.67 22.78 15.28
C GLY A 812 -35.68 22.84 14.11
N ALA A 813 -34.68 21.95 14.07
CA ALA A 813 -33.73 21.84 12.97
C ALA A 813 -34.38 21.81 11.58
N SER A 814 -33.71 22.39 10.59
CA SER A 814 -34.02 22.17 9.18
C SER A 814 -33.50 20.79 8.78
N ILE A 815 -34.41 19.90 8.37
CA ILE A 815 -34.09 18.53 7.93
C ILE A 815 -34.52 18.38 6.48
N SER A 816 -33.57 18.11 5.59
CA SER A 816 -33.82 17.89 4.16
C SER A 816 -33.14 16.61 3.66
N LYS A 817 -33.47 16.18 2.44
CA LYS A 817 -32.80 15.06 1.77
C LYS A 817 -32.27 15.48 0.40
N VAL A 818 -31.10 14.98 0.06
CA VAL A 818 -30.42 15.17 -1.23
C VAL A 818 -30.10 13.80 -1.80
N GLY A 819 -30.42 13.57 -3.08
CA GLY A 819 -30.23 12.27 -3.71
C GLY A 819 -31.24 11.99 -4.82
N GLY A 820 -31.32 10.71 -5.19
CA GLY A 820 -32.08 10.26 -6.36
C GLY A 820 -31.34 10.58 -7.66
N LYS A 821 -31.93 10.15 -8.79
CA LYS A 821 -31.23 10.10 -10.08
C LYS A 821 -30.67 11.47 -10.50
N GLY A 822 -29.35 11.57 -10.62
CA GLY A 822 -28.66 12.81 -10.98
C GLY A 822 -28.32 13.73 -9.81
N ASN A 823 -28.50 13.29 -8.56
CA ASN A 823 -28.14 14.03 -7.34
C ASN A 823 -27.50 13.15 -6.25
N GLU A 824 -27.26 11.87 -6.53
CA GLU A 824 -26.73 10.86 -5.60
C GLU A 824 -25.42 11.33 -4.94
N PHE A 825 -24.51 11.86 -5.76
CA PHE A 825 -23.18 12.33 -5.41
C PHE A 825 -23.08 13.86 -5.58
N SER A 826 -24.16 14.56 -5.20
CA SER A 826 -24.29 16.02 -5.36
C SER A 826 -23.48 16.80 -4.32
N ALA A 827 -22.47 17.55 -4.77
CA ALA A 827 -21.61 18.38 -3.94
C ALA A 827 -21.45 19.79 -4.55
N TYR A 828 -21.09 20.78 -3.74
CA TYR A 828 -20.96 22.17 -4.18
C TYR A 828 -19.69 22.37 -5.02
N SER A 829 -19.86 22.81 -6.27
CA SER A 829 -18.79 23.15 -7.21
C SER A 829 -18.42 24.63 -7.14
N ARG A 830 -17.11 24.91 -7.06
CA ARG A 830 -16.60 26.28 -7.13
C ARG A 830 -16.68 26.85 -8.56
N SER A 831 -16.46 26.01 -9.58
CA SER A 831 -16.48 26.42 -10.99
C SER A 831 -17.87 26.80 -11.50
N THR A 832 -18.95 26.12 -11.08
CA THR A 832 -20.33 26.48 -11.46
C THR A 832 -21.00 27.45 -10.49
N GLY A 833 -20.50 27.55 -9.26
CA GLY A 833 -21.13 28.32 -8.19
C GLY A 833 -22.39 27.67 -7.59
N THR A 834 -22.65 26.40 -7.92
CA THR A 834 -23.86 25.62 -7.57
C THR A 834 -23.50 24.18 -7.15
N ASN A 835 -24.48 23.41 -6.67
CA ASN A 835 -24.30 21.97 -6.48
C ASN A 835 -24.36 21.23 -7.82
N ILE A 836 -23.45 20.28 -8.04
CA ILE A 836 -23.42 19.38 -9.20
C ILE A 836 -23.20 17.94 -8.75
N ASN A 837 -23.68 16.98 -9.53
CA ASN A 837 -23.43 15.57 -9.32
C ASN A 837 -22.05 15.17 -9.85
N TYR A 838 -21.33 14.32 -9.12
CA TYR A 838 -20.10 13.68 -9.60
C TYR A 838 -20.39 12.20 -9.89
N PRO A 839 -21.02 11.87 -11.04
CA PRO A 839 -21.59 10.54 -11.30
C PRO A 839 -20.53 9.46 -11.50
N ILE A 840 -20.77 8.31 -10.89
CA ILE A 840 -20.10 7.03 -11.16
C ILE A 840 -21.19 5.94 -11.23
N SER A 841 -20.96 4.88 -12.00
CA SER A 841 -21.87 3.75 -12.17
C SER A 841 -21.15 2.43 -11.88
N VAL A 842 -21.86 1.45 -11.30
CA VAL A 842 -21.28 0.13 -10.99
C VAL A 842 -20.83 -0.59 -12.27
N SER A 843 -19.67 -1.24 -12.23
CA SER A 843 -19.11 -1.96 -13.39
C SER A 843 -19.79 -3.29 -13.68
N ASP A 844 -20.35 -3.95 -12.66
CA ASP A 844 -21.16 -5.16 -12.74
C ASP A 844 -22.38 -5.02 -11.82
N ALA A 845 -23.59 -5.18 -12.35
CA ALA A 845 -24.83 -5.06 -11.58
C ALA A 845 -25.06 -6.22 -10.58
N THR A 846 -24.26 -7.29 -10.65
CA THR A 846 -24.24 -8.43 -9.73
C THR A 846 -23.19 -8.30 -8.62
N ALA A 847 -22.34 -7.27 -8.67
CA ALA A 847 -21.34 -6.96 -7.65
C ALA A 847 -21.99 -6.55 -6.31
N SER A 848 -21.18 -6.55 -5.25
CA SER A 848 -21.57 -6.16 -3.90
C SER A 848 -21.39 -4.66 -3.62
N ASN A 849 -21.33 -3.83 -4.66
CA ASN A 849 -21.31 -2.38 -4.52
C ASN A 849 -22.54 -1.84 -3.75
N GLU A 850 -22.28 -0.93 -2.82
CA GLU A 850 -23.28 -0.26 -1.96
C GLU A 850 -22.98 1.24 -2.01
N PRO A 851 -23.23 1.92 -3.16
CA PRO A 851 -22.83 3.30 -3.39
C PRO A 851 -23.60 4.33 -2.58
N GLY A 852 -24.78 3.97 -2.05
CA GLY A 852 -25.79 4.95 -1.69
C GLY A 852 -26.47 5.61 -2.90
N ALA A 853 -27.61 6.23 -2.64
CA ALA A 853 -28.28 7.13 -3.59
C ALA A 853 -28.86 8.39 -2.92
N TRP A 854 -28.82 8.47 -1.59
CA TRP A 854 -29.45 9.52 -0.79
C TRP A 854 -28.66 9.84 0.48
N ARG A 855 -28.73 11.11 0.89
CA ARG A 855 -28.38 11.57 2.24
C ARG A 855 -29.45 12.47 2.82
N VAL A 856 -29.50 12.55 4.14
CA VAL A 856 -30.19 13.60 4.89
C VAL A 856 -29.17 14.65 5.33
N GLU A 857 -29.56 15.92 5.21
CA GLU A 857 -28.85 17.07 5.74
C GLU A 857 -29.67 17.68 6.90
N VAL A 858 -29.07 17.76 8.09
CA VAL A 858 -29.66 18.41 9.27
C VAL A 858 -28.87 19.68 9.59
N SER A 859 -29.55 20.82 9.70
CA SER A 859 -28.95 22.13 10.01
C SER A 859 -29.73 22.89 11.09
N PRO A 860 -29.08 23.82 11.82
CA PRO A 860 -29.78 24.77 12.70
C PRO A 860 -30.78 25.62 11.90
N ALA A 861 -31.86 26.06 12.54
CA ALA A 861 -32.84 26.97 11.94
C ALA A 861 -32.40 28.45 11.98
N THR A 862 -31.33 28.76 12.71
CA THR A 862 -30.81 30.12 12.94
C THR A 862 -29.28 30.10 12.94
N ASP A 863 -28.65 31.04 12.25
CA ASP A 863 -27.19 31.17 12.20
C ASP A 863 -26.60 31.49 13.58
N ALA A 864 -25.67 30.64 14.04
CA ALA A 864 -24.96 30.77 15.32
C ALA A 864 -23.49 30.40 15.14
N GLU A 865 -22.58 30.92 15.97
CA GLU A 865 -21.19 30.47 15.94
C GLU A 865 -21.07 29.03 16.45
N ALA A 866 -21.74 28.70 17.56
CA ALA A 866 -21.67 27.39 18.20
C ALA A 866 -23.03 26.70 18.20
N ASP A 867 -23.05 25.43 17.79
CA ASP A 867 -24.23 24.58 17.70
C ASP A 867 -24.00 23.24 18.39
N VAL A 868 -25.10 22.64 18.86
CA VAL A 868 -25.12 21.27 19.38
C VAL A 868 -26.10 20.44 18.57
N PHE A 869 -25.63 19.32 18.02
CA PHE A 869 -26.46 18.33 17.36
C PHE A 869 -26.56 17.10 18.27
N LEU A 870 -27.76 16.53 18.41
CA LEU A 870 -27.98 15.29 19.15
C LEU A 870 -28.96 14.43 18.35
N ASN A 871 -28.45 13.36 17.74
CA ASN A 871 -29.21 12.45 16.90
C ASN A 871 -29.30 11.07 17.57
N THR A 872 -30.51 10.49 17.59
CA THR A 872 -30.81 9.20 18.23
C THR A 872 -31.33 8.23 17.18
N MET A 873 -30.48 7.32 16.74
CA MET A 873 -30.77 6.34 15.68
C MET A 873 -31.06 4.99 16.31
N GLN A 874 -32.28 4.46 16.18
CA GLN A 874 -32.62 3.09 16.59
C GLN A 874 -32.83 2.19 15.37
N VAL A 875 -32.52 0.89 15.52
CA VAL A 875 -32.77 -0.11 14.48
C VAL A 875 -33.81 -1.14 14.91
N MET A 876 -34.58 -1.61 13.93
CA MET A 876 -35.62 -2.63 14.06
C MET A 876 -35.95 -3.24 12.70
N ASP A 877 -36.79 -4.27 12.66
CA ASP A 877 -37.23 -4.89 11.39
C ASP A 877 -38.16 -3.97 10.60
N ALA A 878 -38.02 -3.93 9.27
CA ALA A 878 -38.81 -3.04 8.42
C ALA A 878 -40.30 -3.40 8.41
N ASP A 879 -40.62 -4.69 8.35
CA ASP A 879 -41.98 -5.25 8.40
C ASP A 879 -42.56 -5.38 9.82
N SER A 880 -41.79 -5.13 10.88
CA SER A 880 -42.31 -5.20 12.25
C SER A 880 -43.44 -4.20 12.49
N ALA A 881 -44.56 -4.73 12.99
CA ALA A 881 -45.76 -4.00 13.39
C ALA A 881 -45.64 -3.29 14.76
N GLN A 882 -44.51 -3.46 15.46
CA GLN A 882 -44.27 -2.77 16.73
C GLN A 882 -43.89 -1.30 16.49
N PRO A 883 -44.26 -0.37 17.39
CA PRO A 883 -43.83 1.02 17.29
C PRO A 883 -42.33 1.15 17.56
N ALA A 884 -41.71 2.22 17.06
CA ALA A 884 -40.37 2.61 17.49
C ALA A 884 -40.35 2.88 19.01
N LEU A 885 -39.22 2.60 19.68
CA LEU A 885 -39.03 2.94 21.08
C LEU A 885 -39.20 4.45 21.28
N ALA A 886 -40.03 4.82 22.26
CA ALA A 886 -40.29 6.20 22.60
C ALA A 886 -38.98 6.90 23.03
N THR A 887 -38.79 8.11 22.50
CA THR A 887 -37.65 8.98 22.76
C THR A 887 -38.11 10.26 23.46
N ALA A 888 -37.43 10.63 24.54
CA ALA A 888 -37.69 11.86 25.30
C ALA A 888 -36.39 12.64 25.50
N ALA A 889 -36.39 13.92 25.15
CA ALA A 889 -35.26 14.81 25.42
C ALA A 889 -35.09 15.01 26.93
N ILE A 890 -33.84 15.02 27.40
CA ILE A 890 -33.49 15.43 28.76
C ILE A 890 -32.68 16.71 28.66
N ALA A 891 -33.15 17.77 29.32
CA ALA A 891 -32.44 19.03 29.45
C ALA A 891 -32.41 19.46 30.92
N SER A 892 -31.32 20.08 31.31
CA SER A 892 -31.05 20.59 32.66
C SER A 892 -30.18 21.84 32.55
N ASP A 893 -29.51 22.29 33.61
CA ASP A 893 -28.53 23.38 33.50
C ASP A 893 -27.19 22.87 32.95
N GLU A 894 -26.64 21.79 33.51
CA GLU A 894 -25.31 21.26 33.15
C GLU A 894 -25.32 20.22 32.01
N LEU A 895 -26.40 19.45 31.87
CA LEU A 895 -26.51 18.29 30.96
C LEU A 895 -27.58 18.47 29.86
N ASN A 896 -27.28 17.94 28.68
CA ASN A 896 -28.23 17.60 27.61
C ASN A 896 -28.24 16.07 27.41
N GLY A 897 -29.35 15.48 26.99
CA GLY A 897 -29.43 14.04 26.78
C GLY A 897 -30.74 13.55 26.19
N VAL A 898 -30.90 12.23 26.19
CA VAL A 898 -32.07 11.53 25.66
C VAL A 898 -32.34 10.26 26.48
N GLN A 899 -33.62 9.99 26.78
CA GLN A 899 -34.09 8.67 27.14
C GLN A 899 -34.67 7.99 25.91
N ILE A 900 -34.27 6.73 25.66
CA ILE A 900 -34.86 5.83 24.68
C ILE A 900 -35.28 4.53 25.37
N GLY A 901 -36.58 4.29 25.46
CA GLY A 901 -37.13 3.14 26.21
C GLY A 901 -36.62 3.12 27.66
N ASN A 902 -35.90 2.05 28.02
CA ASN A 902 -35.30 1.83 29.35
C ASN A 902 -33.83 2.27 29.48
N ARG A 903 -33.28 2.99 28.49
CA ARG A 903 -31.92 3.55 28.54
C ARG A 903 -31.98 5.08 28.53
N ALA A 904 -31.13 5.74 29.29
CA ALA A 904 -30.92 7.19 29.21
C ALA A 904 -29.43 7.51 29.06
N VAL A 905 -29.12 8.49 28.21
CA VAL A 905 -27.75 8.94 27.93
C VAL A 905 -27.68 10.45 28.04
N LEU A 906 -26.75 10.95 28.86
CA LEU A 906 -26.54 12.37 29.13
C LEU A 906 -25.08 12.77 28.89
N PHE A 907 -24.89 13.98 28.39
CA PHE A 907 -23.63 14.62 28.04
C PHE A 907 -23.59 16.03 28.65
N ALA A 908 -22.43 16.57 28.95
CA ALA A 908 -22.31 17.97 29.36
C ALA A 908 -22.76 18.91 28.22
N LYS A 909 -23.29 20.09 28.55
CA LYS A 909 -23.50 21.14 27.55
C LYS A 909 -22.19 21.74 27.06
N THR A 910 -21.27 21.99 27.99
CA THR A 910 -19.89 22.42 27.71
C THR A 910 -19.05 21.27 27.15
N GLN A 911 -17.90 21.58 26.58
CA GLN A 911 -16.93 20.56 26.16
C GLN A 911 -16.06 20.10 27.34
N ASP A 912 -15.89 20.97 28.35
CA ASP A 912 -15.22 20.70 29.61
C ASP A 912 -15.96 19.63 30.42
N TYR A 913 -15.19 18.82 31.17
CA TYR A 913 -15.73 17.89 32.15
C TYR A 913 -16.46 18.63 33.28
N ILE A 914 -17.61 18.09 33.68
CA ILE A 914 -18.32 18.56 34.88
C ILE A 914 -17.48 18.18 36.10
N ALA A 915 -16.93 19.19 36.78
CA ALA A 915 -15.89 19.02 37.81
C ALA A 915 -16.40 18.91 39.25
N SER A 916 -17.70 19.10 39.50
CA SER A 916 -18.25 19.20 40.87
C SER A 916 -19.66 18.63 41.03
N LYS A 917 -20.62 19.05 40.20
CA LYS A 917 -22.04 18.73 40.38
C LYS A 917 -22.79 18.78 39.04
N ALA A 918 -23.79 17.91 38.88
CA ALA A 918 -24.80 18.01 37.81
C ALA A 918 -26.20 17.71 38.35
N GLY A 919 -27.23 18.41 37.89
CA GLY A 919 -28.63 18.07 38.13
C GLY A 919 -29.33 17.61 36.86
N PHE A 920 -30.31 16.70 36.97
CA PHE A 920 -31.23 16.41 35.86
C PHE A 920 -32.57 15.85 36.36
N ILE A 921 -33.59 15.88 35.50
CA ILE A 921 -34.87 15.23 35.74
C ILE A 921 -35.00 14.09 34.74
N LEU A 922 -35.13 12.86 35.24
CA LEU A 922 -35.35 11.68 34.42
C LEU A 922 -36.87 11.49 34.22
N PRO A 923 -37.38 11.37 32.98
CA PRO A 923 -38.79 11.14 32.71
C PRO A 923 -39.37 9.93 33.45
N THR A 924 -40.68 10.00 33.75
CA THR A 924 -41.40 8.90 34.40
C THR A 924 -41.42 7.67 33.50
N SER A 925 -40.85 6.57 33.97
CA SER A 925 -40.82 5.27 33.29
C SER A 925 -41.61 4.22 34.07
N GLN A 926 -42.23 3.28 33.35
CA GLN A 926 -42.88 2.10 33.93
C GLN A 926 -41.88 0.95 34.18
N SER A 927 -40.64 1.07 33.69
CA SER A 927 -39.57 0.08 33.84
C SER A 927 -38.26 0.72 34.33
N ALA A 928 -37.40 -0.09 34.94
CA ALA A 928 -36.11 0.35 35.45
C ALA A 928 -35.23 0.95 34.34
N VAL A 929 -34.78 2.19 34.54
CA VAL A 929 -33.99 2.92 33.53
C VAL A 929 -32.51 2.83 33.88
N ARG A 930 -31.72 2.29 32.95
CA ARG A 930 -30.25 2.31 33.00
C ARG A 930 -29.75 3.66 32.47
N VAL A 931 -29.00 4.40 33.28
CA VAL A 931 -28.57 5.77 32.97
C VAL A 931 -27.05 5.83 32.80
N LEU A 932 -26.61 6.35 31.65
CA LEU A 932 -25.24 6.73 31.34
C LEU A 932 -25.10 8.25 31.40
N VAL A 933 -24.13 8.74 32.15
CA VAL A 933 -23.74 10.17 32.16
C VAL A 933 -22.27 10.25 31.78
N SER A 934 -21.98 10.98 30.72
CA SER A 934 -20.63 11.23 30.19
C SER A 934 -20.17 12.66 30.48
N ASP A 935 -18.95 13.02 30.03
CA ASP A 935 -18.30 14.30 30.32
C ASP A 935 -18.16 14.59 31.83
N LEU A 936 -17.96 13.57 32.67
CA LEU A 936 -17.71 13.74 34.11
C LEU A 936 -16.22 13.71 34.45
N ALA A 937 -15.78 14.60 35.33
CA ALA A 937 -14.38 14.61 35.78
C ALA A 937 -14.06 13.38 36.64
N ALA A 938 -12.85 12.83 36.47
CA ALA A 938 -12.39 11.67 37.22
C ALA A 938 -12.42 11.89 38.74
N GLY A 939 -12.88 10.91 39.50
CA GLY A 939 -13.13 11.02 40.94
C GLY A 939 -14.31 10.17 41.41
N TYR A 940 -14.78 10.42 42.63
CA TYR A 940 -15.84 9.63 43.27
C TYR A 940 -17.16 10.41 43.32
N TRP A 941 -18.21 9.83 42.75
CA TRP A 941 -19.48 10.51 42.50
C TRP A 941 -20.64 9.85 43.26
N SER A 942 -21.29 10.60 44.15
CA SER A 942 -22.53 10.20 44.82
C SER A 942 -23.75 10.63 44.02
N ILE A 943 -24.80 9.81 44.02
CA ILE A 943 -26.07 10.06 43.31
C ILE A 943 -27.19 10.26 44.31
N ASN A 944 -27.77 11.46 44.35
CA ASN A 944 -28.93 11.77 45.18
C ASN A 944 -30.20 11.74 44.31
N LYS A 945 -31.29 11.18 44.83
CA LYS A 945 -32.59 11.08 44.16
C LYS A 945 -33.68 11.75 44.98
N ASP A 946 -34.39 12.70 44.39
CA ASP A 946 -35.50 13.44 45.02
C ASP A 946 -35.13 14.05 46.41
N ASN A 947 -33.86 14.51 46.50
CA ASN A 947 -33.16 15.00 47.69
C ASN A 947 -32.78 13.95 48.76
N VAL A 948 -33.10 12.66 48.55
CA VAL A 948 -32.56 11.55 49.35
C VAL A 948 -31.09 11.31 48.96
N PRO A 949 -30.13 11.34 49.90
CA PRO A 949 -28.72 11.08 49.59
C PRO A 949 -28.44 9.64 49.17
N GLY A 950 -27.54 9.46 48.21
CA GLY A 950 -27.04 8.14 47.82
C GLY A 950 -26.10 7.54 48.87
N GLY A 951 -26.26 6.24 49.18
CA GLY A 951 -25.40 5.53 50.14
C GLY A 951 -24.07 5.01 49.59
N VAL A 952 -23.73 5.30 48.32
CA VAL A 952 -22.56 4.77 47.60
C VAL A 952 -21.92 5.81 46.68
N GLN A 953 -20.66 5.59 46.31
CA GLN A 953 -19.90 6.42 45.37
C GLN A 953 -19.38 5.62 44.17
N TYR A 954 -19.78 6.04 42.98
CA TYR A 954 -19.30 5.52 41.70
C TYR A 954 -17.94 6.13 41.36
N GLU A 955 -17.04 5.37 40.76
CA GLU A 955 -15.72 5.85 40.35
C GLU A 955 -15.73 6.18 38.86
N VAL A 956 -15.49 7.45 38.53
CA VAL A 956 -15.23 7.89 37.15
C VAL A 956 -13.72 7.94 36.95
N LYS A 957 -13.20 7.28 35.92
CA LYS A 957 -11.77 7.23 35.63
C LYS A 957 -11.37 8.20 34.52
N SER A 958 -10.10 8.61 34.54
CA SER A 958 -9.50 9.41 33.47
C SER A 958 -9.53 8.64 32.14
N GLY A 959 -9.84 9.32 31.03
CA GLY A 959 -9.99 8.71 29.70
C GLY A 959 -11.22 7.81 29.53
N GLN A 960 -12.12 7.78 30.52
CA GLN A 960 -13.42 7.11 30.43
C GLN A 960 -14.57 8.12 30.50
N GLY A 961 -14.48 9.11 31.40
CA GLY A 961 -15.42 10.24 31.47
C GLY A 961 -16.87 9.88 31.83
N VAL A 962 -17.17 8.62 32.12
CA VAL A 962 -18.54 8.09 32.29
C VAL A 962 -18.85 7.56 33.68
N LEU A 963 -20.11 7.73 34.06
CA LEU A 963 -20.79 7.08 35.19
C LEU A 963 -22.00 6.30 34.65
N TYR A 964 -22.21 5.07 35.13
CA TYR A 964 -23.33 4.22 34.70
C TYR A 964 -24.03 3.58 35.90
N PHE A 965 -25.36 3.71 35.97
CA PHE A 965 -26.16 3.25 37.11
C PHE A 965 -27.59 2.81 36.76
N ASP A 966 -28.28 2.20 37.73
CA ASP A 966 -29.72 1.94 37.66
C ASP A 966 -30.50 3.02 38.43
N ALA A 967 -31.40 3.72 37.75
CA ALA A 967 -32.27 4.74 38.35
C ALA A 967 -33.54 4.14 38.99
N GLY A 968 -33.95 2.92 38.61
CA GLY A 968 -35.16 2.23 39.04
C GLY A 968 -36.48 2.85 38.54
N THR A 969 -36.63 4.17 38.66
CA THR A 969 -37.75 4.97 38.16
C THR A 969 -37.29 6.40 37.81
N GLY A 970 -38.15 7.16 37.13
CA GLY A 970 -37.97 8.61 36.95
C GLY A 970 -37.89 9.38 38.27
N GLY A 971 -37.55 10.67 38.21
CA GLY A 971 -37.35 11.54 39.37
C GLY A 971 -36.27 12.60 39.15
N LYS A 972 -36.02 13.44 40.15
CA LYS A 972 -34.95 14.44 40.13
C LYS A 972 -33.66 13.85 40.67
N TYR A 973 -32.62 13.85 39.84
CA TYR A 973 -31.29 13.38 40.19
C TYR A 973 -30.32 14.52 40.43
N THR A 974 -29.32 14.29 41.28
CA THR A 974 -28.18 15.20 41.48
C THR A 974 -26.93 14.37 41.72
N LEU A 975 -25.94 14.56 40.85
CA LEU A 975 -24.60 13.98 40.96
C LEU A 975 -23.70 14.98 41.70
N SER A 976 -22.86 14.49 42.62
CA SER A 976 -21.85 15.31 43.31
C SER A 976 -20.51 14.56 43.39
N ARG A 977 -19.41 15.23 43.04
CA ARG A 977 -18.04 14.69 43.02
C ARG A 977 -17.30 14.96 44.33
N ALA A 978 -16.43 14.02 44.71
CA ALA A 978 -15.37 14.17 45.70
C ALA A 978 -14.05 13.61 45.14
N ASP A 979 -12.92 14.21 45.52
CA ASP A 979 -11.58 13.74 45.13
C ASP A 979 -11.15 12.45 45.87
N THR A 980 -11.65 12.26 47.10
CA THR A 980 -11.45 11.06 47.91
C THR A 980 -12.76 10.31 48.11
N ARG A 981 -12.69 8.98 48.20
CA ARG A 981 -13.87 8.15 48.44
C ARG A 981 -14.30 8.24 49.90
N THR A 982 -15.51 8.74 50.13
CA THR A 982 -16.14 8.94 51.45
C THR A 982 -17.34 8.01 51.68
N LEU A 983 -17.82 7.30 50.65
CA LEU A 983 -18.89 6.30 50.73
C LEU A 983 -18.44 4.95 50.15
N PRO A 984 -19.09 3.82 50.51
CA PRO A 984 -18.83 2.52 49.89
C PRO A 984 -18.96 2.53 48.36
N ALA A 985 -18.32 1.57 47.70
CA ALA A 985 -18.55 1.33 46.28
C ALA A 985 -20.00 0.85 46.04
N PRO A 986 -20.61 1.14 44.88
CA PRO A 986 -21.81 0.44 44.44
C PRO A 986 -21.52 -1.06 44.26
N PRO A 987 -22.52 -1.95 44.41
CA PRO A 987 -22.40 -3.32 43.93
C PRO A 987 -22.15 -3.32 42.41
N PRO A 988 -21.38 -4.28 41.85
CA PRO A 988 -21.14 -4.35 40.42
C PRO A 988 -22.44 -4.44 39.62
N LEU A 989 -22.67 -3.47 38.73
CA LEU A 989 -23.88 -3.42 37.93
C LEU A 989 -23.76 -4.39 36.75
N GLN A 990 -24.52 -5.48 36.78
CA GLN A 990 -24.56 -6.43 35.67
C GLN A 990 -25.21 -5.80 34.42
N SER A 991 -24.62 -6.08 33.26
CA SER A 991 -25.26 -5.86 31.96
C SER A 991 -26.62 -6.55 31.91
N LEU A 992 -27.57 -5.99 31.16
CA LEU A 992 -28.81 -6.71 30.86
C LEU A 992 -28.49 -7.98 30.04
N PRO A 993 -29.19 -9.11 30.29
CA PRO A 993 -28.90 -10.38 29.62
C PRO A 993 -29.17 -10.28 28.12
N LEU A 994 -28.37 -10.95 27.29
CA LEU A 994 -28.65 -11.09 25.86
C LEU A 994 -29.98 -11.85 25.66
N PRO A 995 -30.77 -11.53 24.61
CA PRO A 995 -32.02 -12.23 24.35
C PRO A 995 -31.75 -13.66 23.84
N ASN A 996 -32.38 -14.64 24.49
CA ASN A 996 -32.29 -16.09 24.19
C ASN A 996 -32.57 -16.46 22.73
#